data_AF-A0A4Q3Y4X6-F1
#
_entry.id   AF-A0A4Q3Y4X6-F1
#
_cell.length_a   1.000
_cell.length_b   1.000
_cell.length_c   1.000
_cell.angle_alpha   90.00
_cell.angle_beta   90.00
_cell.angle_gamma   90.00
#
_symmetry.space_group_name_H-M   'P 1'
#
loop_
_entity.id
_entity.type
_entity.pdbx_description
1 polymer ?
#
loop_
_entity_poly.entity_id
_entity_poly.type
_entity_poly.pdbx_seq_one_letter_code
_entity_poly.pdbx_strand_id
1 'polypeptide(L)'
;MKKVITFGTFDLLHEGHLRILQRARAEGDYLIVGVSSDQLNDRKGKRTVFPEAQRLAYVADLKYVDEVFLEESLELKDDYVKRYDADLLVMGDDWAGKFDWVSCDVRYLPRTEGISSTLIKTEIKQMARCGRALFGDTYLDKHMDCALTIVNQLTARNVAPILTKENALPRKIDADVLVYFNKPINPPFPEYDRNKRVLIDHGASHLKWFLGSRERFDFFDVILTAGPDHVRALQAIFDGDETLGKARAAGFIKSEDLLSDPKMTRAEVCAQAKLDPAKPIVLFAPTWHITANDDMILAIEEMQKVDNHVASFHPETAHLPMDRLNTVRNINGITTELMKHADVVVSDLSSTIYEAAALGKPVVQLLLKEYPDNTAVLFDLPLSAGTAEHFCGGLPCRPEGLVDAITRATSGNAATLAMMSDCRDRILAGTYITTEATNAIADQITLTCEEKRQPPLAGVSPAPERPRTPRHRRNLFFAKNRLIGHGGGNFNGLHASNSREAMEAALDVANIVEMDFCMGKDGLIVAHDTFEPRYGLETGFADTKVADFLETRFDGTLTPIGAEEVVRRATRAGKALVCDIKPTKDAYKSVAQELRRIIEEHGEIEQTVIQCYSVEDFTEAMRLGFKRAMLPAWKYFYRNPIGPEVFDFYRRCIEINADAVWGLSLPYTNKHMDGPIIDHPDFMRMFAFWKRIFIHGAPAEEYPRILRMNVGLFADWIDRKTEFKDVPKGFDWRRYLFLNRDVIKAERVTEVEAIQHYLKYGQAEGRPTDYDLPTGFTYSGYIGRNPRLRKASINAFDSAAAHYTRYGSKEGLEI
;
A
#
# COMPACT_ATOMS: atom_id res chain seq x y z
N MET A 1 55.14 56.05 22.17
CA MET A 1 54.66 54.74 21.70
C MET A 1 53.49 54.38 22.59
N LYS A 2 52.29 54.30 22.03
CA LYS A 2 51.07 54.01 22.80
C LYS A 2 50.90 52.50 22.95
N LYS A 3 50.94 51.96 24.18
CA LYS A 3 50.77 50.54 24.46
C LYS A 3 49.31 50.21 24.77
N VAL A 4 48.78 49.21 24.06
CA VAL A 4 47.43 48.69 24.26
C VAL A 4 47.53 47.31 24.91
N ILE A 5 46.71 47.05 25.91
CA ILE A 5 46.60 45.73 26.54
C ILE A 5 45.17 45.19 26.37
N THR A 6 45.05 43.89 26.12
CA THR A 6 43.75 43.20 26.03
C THR A 6 43.83 41.81 26.64
N PHE A 7 42.68 41.22 26.98
CA PHE A 7 42.60 39.94 27.67
C PHE A 7 41.56 39.03 27.04
N GLY A 8 41.81 37.73 27.06
CA GLY A 8 40.84 36.77 26.55
C GLY A 8 41.23 35.31 26.77
N THR A 9 40.25 34.43 26.59
CA THR A 9 40.48 32.98 26.63
C THR A 9 41.17 32.49 25.35
N PHE A 10 40.86 33.06 24.18
CA PHE A 10 41.47 32.71 22.87
C PHE A 10 41.47 31.21 22.54
N ASP A 11 40.45 30.48 22.99
CA ASP A 11 40.29 29.04 22.71
C ASP A 11 39.56 28.81 21.38
N LEU A 12 39.94 27.76 20.63
CA LEU A 12 39.52 27.55 19.24
C LEU A 12 39.64 28.84 18.41
N LEU A 13 40.87 29.33 18.24
CA LEU A 13 41.16 30.61 17.60
C LEU A 13 40.38 30.77 16.28
N HIS A 14 39.58 31.84 16.19
CA HIS A 14 38.59 32.05 15.13
C HIS A 14 38.54 33.53 14.74
N GLU A 15 37.82 33.89 13.67
CA GLU A 15 37.84 35.26 13.14
C GLU A 15 37.44 36.34 14.16
N GLY A 16 36.51 36.05 15.08
CA GLY A 16 36.15 36.98 16.16
C GLY A 16 37.34 37.38 17.05
N HIS A 17 38.26 36.45 17.36
CA HIS A 17 39.49 36.75 18.08
C HIS A 17 40.45 37.58 17.23
N LEU A 18 40.60 37.25 15.94
CA LEU A 18 41.46 38.02 15.03
C LEU A 18 40.98 39.46 14.88
N ARG A 19 39.67 39.68 14.72
CA ARG A 19 39.07 41.00 14.54
C ARG A 19 39.16 41.87 15.80
N ILE A 20 39.02 41.31 17.00
CA ILE A 20 39.18 42.11 18.23
C ILE A 20 40.65 42.48 18.45
N LEU A 21 41.60 41.58 18.17
CA LEU A 21 43.03 41.85 18.27
C LEU A 21 43.48 42.88 17.22
N GLN A 22 43.00 42.77 15.98
CA GLN A 22 43.26 43.75 14.92
C GLN A 22 42.75 45.15 15.30
N ARG A 23 41.53 45.23 15.86
CA ARG A 23 40.96 46.51 16.30
C ARG A 23 41.68 47.06 17.53
N ALA A 24 42.07 46.22 18.49
CA ALA A 24 42.88 46.62 19.63
C ALA A 24 44.25 47.16 19.18
N ARG A 25 44.90 46.51 18.22
CA ARG A 25 46.17 46.97 17.66
C ARG A 25 46.05 48.30 16.92
N ALA A 26 44.90 48.61 16.33
CA ALA A 26 44.66 49.89 15.66
C ALA A 26 44.51 51.08 16.63
N GLU A 27 44.34 50.82 17.93
CA GLU A 27 44.18 51.85 18.97
C GLU A 27 45.53 52.35 19.55
N GLY A 28 46.66 51.76 19.14
CA GLY A 28 48.00 52.16 19.58
C GLY A 28 49.12 51.56 18.72
N ASP A 29 50.35 51.66 19.22
CA ASP A 29 51.58 51.30 18.50
C ASP A 29 52.14 49.92 18.89
N TYR A 30 51.67 49.32 19.98
CA TYR A 30 52.16 48.05 20.53
C TYR A 30 51.02 47.33 21.28
N LEU A 31 50.70 46.08 20.93
CA LEU A 31 49.60 45.30 21.53
C LEU A 31 50.11 44.15 22.40
N ILE A 32 49.70 44.17 23.66
CA ILE A 32 50.00 43.19 24.69
C ILE A 32 48.73 42.37 24.97
N VAL A 33 48.82 41.04 24.93
CA VAL A 33 47.66 40.15 25.09
C VAL A 33 47.83 39.22 26.28
N GLY A 34 46.96 39.40 27.28
CA GLY A 34 46.80 38.47 28.40
C GLY A 34 45.92 37.29 28.02
N VAL A 35 46.49 36.10 27.90
CA VAL A 35 45.76 34.85 27.66
C VAL A 35 45.34 34.26 29.00
N SER A 36 44.03 34.13 29.25
CA SER A 36 43.52 33.55 30.51
C SER A 36 44.04 32.13 30.70
N SER A 37 44.62 31.85 31.87
CA SER A 37 45.06 30.50 32.28
C SER A 37 43.91 29.48 32.31
N ASP A 38 44.24 28.19 32.21
CA ASP A 38 43.26 27.11 32.31
C ASP A 38 42.55 27.16 33.67
N GLN A 39 43.29 27.42 34.77
CA GLN A 39 42.72 27.58 36.11
C GLN A 39 41.74 28.77 36.19
N LEU A 40 42.05 29.90 35.56
CA LEU A 40 41.15 31.05 35.53
C LEU A 40 39.89 30.77 34.70
N ASN A 41 40.02 30.04 33.59
CA ASN A 41 38.87 29.64 32.78
C ASN A 41 37.94 28.68 33.53
N ASP A 42 38.50 27.73 34.28
CA ASP A 42 37.72 26.83 35.13
C ASP A 42 36.92 27.59 36.19
N ARG A 43 37.52 28.59 36.85
CA ARG A 43 36.81 29.49 37.79
C ARG A 43 35.71 30.30 37.11
N LYS A 44 35.87 30.64 35.83
CA LYS A 44 34.85 31.31 34.99
C LYS A 44 33.76 30.35 34.50
N GLY A 45 33.80 29.06 34.87
CA GLY A 45 32.88 28.02 34.37
C GLY A 45 33.07 27.69 32.90
N LYS A 46 34.25 27.99 32.33
CA LYS A 46 34.59 27.75 30.92
C LYS A 46 35.62 26.63 30.82
N ARG A 47 35.35 25.63 30.00
CA ARG A 47 36.33 24.57 29.69
C ARG A 47 37.00 24.85 28.35
N THR A 48 38.33 24.95 28.33
CA THR A 48 39.14 25.15 27.12
C THR A 48 39.38 23.82 26.39
N VAL A 49 39.55 23.88 25.07
CA VAL A 49 39.90 22.71 24.23
C VAL A 49 41.41 22.62 24.09
N PHE A 50 42.07 23.76 23.86
CA PHE A 50 43.53 23.84 23.83
C PHE A 50 44.09 24.27 25.20
N PRO A 51 45.12 23.57 25.71
CA PRO A 51 45.82 23.99 26.93
C PRO A 51 46.38 25.40 26.81
N GLU A 52 46.56 26.08 27.94
CA GLU A 52 47.04 27.46 27.99
C GLU A 52 48.36 27.70 27.24
N ALA A 53 49.29 26.75 27.29
CA ALA A 53 50.56 26.84 26.56
C ALA A 53 50.36 26.91 25.03
N GLN A 54 49.40 26.15 24.49
CA GLN A 54 49.08 26.19 23.06
C GLN A 54 48.37 27.50 22.69
N ARG A 55 47.41 27.94 23.52
CA ARG A 55 46.70 29.20 23.29
C ARG A 55 47.66 30.39 23.33
N LEU A 56 48.63 30.40 24.24
CA LEU A 56 49.71 31.39 24.29
C LEU A 56 50.53 31.41 23.00
N ALA A 57 50.99 30.24 22.54
CA ALA A 57 51.77 30.14 21.30
C ALA A 57 50.97 30.65 20.09
N TYR A 58 49.69 30.26 19.97
CA TYR A 58 48.84 30.70 18.86
C TYR A 58 48.64 32.21 18.84
N VAL A 59 48.48 32.84 20.01
CA VAL A 59 48.28 34.28 20.09
C VAL A 59 49.60 35.03 19.87
N ALA A 60 50.73 34.50 20.32
CA ALA A 60 52.06 35.09 20.12
C ALA A 60 52.45 35.22 18.64
N ASP A 61 52.04 34.24 17.82
CA ASP A 61 52.36 34.22 16.39
C ASP A 61 51.43 35.10 15.53
N LEU A 62 50.44 35.77 16.14
CA LEU A 62 49.53 36.64 15.40
C LEU A 62 50.19 37.95 15.02
N LYS A 63 50.09 38.32 13.73
CA LYS A 63 50.64 39.55 13.13
C LYS A 63 50.37 40.84 13.92
N TYR A 64 49.24 40.92 14.62
CA TYR A 64 48.81 42.13 15.34
C TYR A 64 49.23 42.15 16.81
N VAL A 65 49.85 41.09 17.31
CA VAL A 65 50.22 40.92 18.71
C VAL A 65 51.73 41.08 18.83
N ASP A 66 52.16 41.98 19.71
CA ASP A 66 53.57 42.28 19.92
C ASP A 66 54.12 41.54 21.14
N GLU A 67 53.27 41.28 22.16
CA GLU A 67 53.66 40.57 23.38
C GLU A 67 52.49 39.77 23.97
N VAL A 68 52.76 38.60 24.56
CA VAL A 68 51.75 37.78 25.24
C VAL A 68 52.19 37.40 26.64
N PHE A 69 51.22 37.24 27.54
CA PHE A 69 51.46 36.72 28.88
C PHE A 69 50.25 35.94 29.40
N LEU A 70 50.45 35.19 30.48
CA LEU A 70 49.38 34.43 31.12
C LEU A 70 48.63 35.31 32.12
N GLU A 71 47.31 35.40 31.96
CA GLU A 71 46.41 36.05 32.92
C GLU A 71 45.90 35.01 33.92
N GLU A 72 46.21 35.21 35.20
CA GLU A 72 45.88 34.27 36.28
C GLU A 72 44.65 34.70 37.09
N SER A 73 44.33 36.00 37.12
CA SER A 73 43.22 36.56 37.88
C SER A 73 42.58 37.77 37.19
N LEU A 74 41.27 37.95 37.34
CA LEU A 74 40.56 39.15 36.87
C LEU A 74 40.81 40.36 37.80
N GLU A 75 41.07 40.10 39.06
CA GLU A 75 41.27 41.06 40.14
C GLU A 75 42.64 41.76 40.03
N LEU A 76 43.61 41.12 39.38
CA LEU A 76 44.97 41.63 39.18
C LEU A 76 45.11 42.47 37.89
N LYS A 77 44.00 42.86 37.25
CA LYS A 77 44.04 43.58 35.96
C LYS A 77 44.81 44.88 36.00
N ASP A 78 44.64 45.67 37.06
CA ASP A 78 45.40 46.90 37.24
C ASP A 78 46.89 46.64 37.48
N ASP A 79 47.24 45.53 38.14
CA ASP A 79 48.63 45.12 38.31
C ASP A 79 49.28 44.74 36.98
N TYR A 80 48.55 44.07 36.07
CA TYR A 80 49.03 43.80 34.72
C TYR A 80 49.17 45.10 33.90
N VAL A 81 48.20 46.01 33.97
CA VAL A 81 48.26 47.33 33.31
C VAL A 81 49.53 48.08 33.73
N LYS A 82 49.81 48.15 35.05
CA LYS A 82 51.01 48.81 35.58
C LYS A 82 52.29 48.08 35.22
N ARG A 83 52.30 46.74 35.31
CA ARG A 83 53.48 45.91 34.99
C ARG A 83 53.95 46.11 33.55
N TYR A 84 53.00 46.22 32.63
CA TYR A 84 53.28 46.37 31.20
C TYR A 84 53.32 47.84 30.75
N ASP A 85 53.06 48.78 31.65
CA ASP A 85 53.01 50.23 31.39
C ASP A 85 52.06 50.54 30.23
N ALA A 86 50.83 49.98 30.30
CA ALA A 86 49.82 50.09 29.25
C ALA A 86 49.04 51.42 29.35
N ASP A 87 48.90 52.11 28.22
CA ASP A 87 48.15 53.38 28.13
C ASP A 87 46.64 53.16 27.95
N LEU A 88 46.24 52.02 27.38
CA LEU A 88 44.85 51.71 27.05
C LEU A 88 44.54 50.22 27.22
N LEU A 89 43.48 49.91 27.96
CA LEU A 89 42.85 48.60 28.04
C LEU A 89 41.72 48.49 26.99
N VAL A 90 41.85 47.54 26.06
CA VAL A 90 40.78 47.20 25.11
C VAL A 90 40.11 45.90 25.52
N MET A 91 38.78 45.90 25.64
CA MET A 91 37.98 44.71 25.98
C MET A 91 36.75 44.59 25.07
N GLY A 92 36.12 43.42 25.04
CA GLY A 92 34.79 43.26 24.43
C GLY A 92 33.71 43.99 25.24
N ASP A 93 32.66 44.47 24.56
CA ASP A 93 31.50 45.12 25.17
C ASP A 93 30.70 44.24 26.15
N ASP A 94 30.90 42.92 26.11
CA ASP A 94 30.41 41.96 27.11
C ASP A 94 31.04 42.17 28.52
N TRP A 95 32.08 43.01 28.60
CA TRP A 95 32.71 43.44 29.84
C TRP A 95 32.49 44.91 30.19
N ALA A 96 31.63 45.63 29.47
CA ALA A 96 31.39 47.05 29.69
C ALA A 96 31.13 47.39 31.17
N GLY A 97 31.87 48.38 31.69
CA GLY A 97 31.77 48.85 33.08
C GLY A 97 32.48 47.99 34.13
N LYS A 98 33.03 46.82 33.79
CA LYS A 98 33.62 45.91 34.78
C LYS A 98 35.08 46.22 35.13
N PHE A 99 35.78 46.97 34.29
CA PHE A 99 37.21 47.24 34.45
C PHE A 99 37.55 48.73 34.48
N ASP A 100 36.56 49.59 34.66
CA ASP A 100 36.73 51.06 34.65
C ASP A 100 37.52 51.58 35.87
N TRP A 101 37.95 50.69 36.75
CA TRP A 101 38.77 50.96 37.95
C TRP A 101 40.27 50.83 37.70
N VAL A 102 40.72 50.36 36.52
CA VAL A 102 42.16 50.25 36.20
C VAL A 102 42.78 51.64 35.97
N SER A 103 44.09 51.75 36.10
CA SER A 103 44.83 53.01 36.08
C SER A 103 45.06 53.62 34.69
N CYS A 104 44.57 52.98 33.62
CA CYS A 104 44.69 53.44 32.23
C CYS A 104 43.31 53.69 31.61
N ASP A 105 43.26 54.29 30.41
CA ASP A 105 42.01 54.43 29.68
C ASP A 105 41.42 53.05 29.36
N VAL A 106 40.08 52.94 29.30
CA VAL A 106 39.38 51.69 28.96
C VAL A 106 38.48 51.90 27.75
N ARG A 107 38.57 51.02 26.76
CA ARG A 107 37.74 51.03 25.56
C ARG A 107 37.09 49.67 25.32
N TYR A 108 35.77 49.66 25.23
CA TYR A 108 34.99 48.48 24.93
C TYR A 108 34.62 48.44 23.45
N LEU A 109 34.90 47.34 22.78
CA LEU A 109 34.63 47.12 21.37
C LEU A 109 33.50 46.10 21.18
N PRO A 110 32.61 46.30 20.20
CA PRO A 110 31.54 45.35 19.95
C PRO A 110 32.08 43.99 19.51
N ARG A 111 31.45 42.92 20.00
CA ARG A 111 31.78 41.56 19.55
C ARG A 111 31.50 41.38 18.05
N THR A 112 32.24 40.47 17.44
CA THR A 112 31.93 40.02 16.08
C THR A 112 30.68 39.14 16.14
N GLU A 113 29.61 39.56 15.46
CA GLU A 113 28.36 38.80 15.39
C GLU A 113 28.55 37.45 14.69
N GLY A 114 27.76 36.46 15.09
CA GLY A 114 27.73 35.15 14.44
C GLY A 114 28.87 34.20 14.79
N ILE A 115 29.81 34.54 15.68
CA ILE A 115 30.93 33.64 16.01
C ILE A 115 31.39 33.69 17.48
N SER A 116 31.62 32.51 18.07
CA SER A 116 32.29 32.35 19.36
C SER A 116 32.79 30.91 19.56
N SER A 117 33.78 30.70 20.43
CA SER A 117 34.24 29.35 20.80
C SER A 117 33.11 28.48 21.36
N THR A 118 32.11 29.07 22.05
CA THR A 118 30.93 28.33 22.56
C THR A 118 30.03 27.87 21.42
N LEU A 119 29.81 28.72 20.42
CA LEU A 119 29.02 28.40 19.24
C LEU A 119 29.69 27.27 18.44
N ILE A 120 31.00 27.39 18.15
CA ILE A 120 31.78 26.38 17.44
C ILE A 120 31.75 25.02 18.18
N LYS A 121 31.93 25.01 19.51
CA LYS A 121 31.82 23.78 20.31
C LYS A 121 30.43 23.15 20.25
N THR A 122 29.39 23.98 20.21
CA THR A 122 28.00 23.51 20.12
C THR A 122 27.72 22.92 18.75
N GLU A 123 28.17 23.58 17.68
CA GLU A 123 28.06 23.11 16.29
C GLU A 123 28.80 21.78 16.10
N ILE A 124 30.06 21.68 16.53
CA ILE A 124 30.84 20.44 16.48
C ILE A 124 30.13 19.31 17.23
N LYS A 125 29.54 19.60 18.40
CA LYS A 125 28.80 18.60 19.19
C LYS A 125 27.50 18.17 18.51
N GLN A 126 26.83 19.08 17.78
CA GLN A 126 25.65 18.75 16.97
C GLN A 126 26.03 17.90 15.76
N MET A 127 27.15 18.21 15.09
CA MET A 127 27.68 17.42 13.97
C MET A 127 28.08 15.98 14.37
N ALA A 128 28.42 15.76 15.65
CA ALA A 128 28.82 14.44 16.17
C ALA A 128 27.67 13.59 16.75
N ARG A 129 26.41 14.04 16.65
CA ARG A 129 25.28 13.31 17.24
C ARG A 129 24.94 12.06 16.42
N CYS A 130 25.09 10.89 17.04
CA CYS A 130 24.63 9.62 16.49
C CYS A 130 23.10 9.48 16.70
N GLY A 131 22.36 9.21 15.62
CA GLY A 131 20.93 8.89 15.69
C GLY A 131 20.71 7.53 16.35
N ARG A 132 19.58 7.31 17.02
CA ARG A 132 19.29 6.04 17.70
C ARG A 132 17.96 5.45 17.24
N ALA A 133 18.03 4.28 16.62
CA ALA A 133 16.86 3.55 16.12
C ALA A 133 16.58 2.32 17.01
N LEU A 134 15.51 2.37 17.79
CA LEU A 134 15.09 1.28 18.65
C LEU A 134 14.09 0.38 17.93
N PHE A 135 14.44 -0.88 17.72
CA PHE A 135 13.55 -1.87 17.12
C PHE A 135 12.55 -2.35 18.18
N GLY A 136 11.26 -2.15 17.93
CA GLY A 136 10.19 -2.26 18.93
C GLY A 136 9.23 -3.44 18.77
N ASP A 137 9.53 -4.42 17.90
CA ASP A 137 8.68 -5.58 17.73
C ASP A 137 8.62 -6.46 18.98
N THR A 138 7.41 -6.85 19.37
CA THR A 138 7.17 -7.82 20.46
C THR A 138 7.67 -9.24 20.15
N TYR A 139 8.05 -9.50 18.89
CA TYR A 139 8.56 -10.78 18.40
C TYR A 139 9.73 -10.56 17.43
N LEU A 140 10.74 -9.79 17.83
CA LEU A 140 11.89 -9.52 16.95
C LEU A 140 12.57 -10.80 16.46
N ASP A 141 12.54 -11.90 17.22
CA ASP A 141 13.06 -13.21 16.78
C ASP A 141 12.47 -13.65 15.43
N LYS A 142 11.20 -13.31 15.12
CA LYS A 142 10.56 -13.61 13.82
C LYS A 142 11.09 -12.75 12.66
N HIS A 143 11.63 -11.57 12.97
CA HIS A 143 12.09 -10.58 11.99
C HIS A 143 13.57 -10.25 12.14
N MET A 144 14.31 -11.06 12.90
CA MET A 144 15.72 -10.83 13.22
C MET A 144 16.55 -10.77 11.95
N ASP A 145 16.33 -11.69 11.01
CA ASP A 145 17.02 -11.71 9.71
C ASP A 145 16.80 -10.38 8.96
N CYS A 146 15.56 -9.87 8.92
CA CYS A 146 15.23 -8.58 8.31
C CYS A 146 15.88 -7.39 9.03
N ALA A 147 16.00 -7.43 10.35
CA ALA A 147 16.66 -6.37 11.12
C ALA A 147 18.16 -6.35 10.85
N LEU A 148 18.79 -7.54 10.81
CA LEU A 148 20.22 -7.69 10.61
C LEU A 148 20.66 -7.19 9.23
N THR A 149 19.82 -7.28 8.18
CA THR A 149 20.19 -6.81 6.84
C THR A 149 20.47 -5.30 6.77
N ILE A 150 19.89 -4.49 7.66
CA ILE A 150 20.02 -3.02 7.63
C ILE A 150 20.98 -2.46 8.70
N VAL A 151 21.47 -3.28 9.63
CA VAL A 151 22.35 -2.84 10.73
C VAL A 151 23.60 -2.12 10.22
N ASN A 152 24.25 -2.70 9.20
CA ASN A 152 25.46 -2.11 8.61
C ASN A 152 25.16 -0.78 7.93
N GLN A 153 24.02 -0.69 7.22
CA GLN A 153 23.62 0.51 6.50
C GLN A 153 23.25 1.67 7.43
N LEU A 154 22.61 1.37 8.57
CA LEU A 154 22.34 2.36 9.62
C LEU A 154 23.62 2.85 10.29
N THR A 155 24.53 1.92 10.62
CA THR A 155 25.81 2.25 11.26
C THR A 155 26.67 3.15 10.36
N ALA A 156 26.70 2.87 9.05
CA ALA A 156 27.39 3.71 8.06
C ALA A 156 26.83 5.15 7.99
N ARG A 157 25.56 5.34 8.36
CA ARG A 157 24.87 6.64 8.41
C ARG A 157 24.90 7.29 9.80
N ASN A 158 25.79 6.82 10.68
CA ASN A 158 25.88 7.29 12.07
C ASN A 158 24.56 7.14 12.85
N VAL A 159 23.78 6.08 12.55
CA VAL A 159 22.59 5.68 13.30
C VAL A 159 22.89 4.37 14.02
N ALA A 160 22.81 4.38 15.35
CA ALA A 160 22.97 3.19 16.18
C ALA A 160 21.65 2.39 16.23
N PRO A 161 21.61 1.16 15.67
CA PRO A 161 20.47 0.27 15.85
C PRO A 161 20.49 -0.34 17.25
N ILE A 162 19.35 -0.33 17.93
CA ILE A 162 19.15 -0.96 19.24
C ILE A 162 18.15 -2.10 19.05
N LEU A 163 18.64 -3.33 19.16
CA LEU A 163 17.84 -4.55 19.03
C LEU A 163 17.50 -5.09 20.43
N THR A 164 16.27 -5.56 20.62
CA THR A 164 15.80 -6.20 21.87
C THR A 164 15.20 -7.56 21.58
N LYS A 165 15.40 -8.52 22.50
CA LYS A 165 14.76 -9.84 22.47
C LYS A 165 13.58 -9.96 23.43
N GLU A 166 13.27 -8.90 24.16
CA GLU A 166 12.19 -8.87 25.12
C GLU A 166 10.83 -8.78 24.42
N ASN A 167 9.80 -9.40 25.00
CA ASN A 167 8.42 -9.35 24.49
C ASN A 167 7.74 -7.97 24.68
N ALA A 168 8.47 -6.99 25.21
CA ALA A 168 8.04 -5.61 25.38
C ALA A 168 9.25 -4.67 25.22
N LEU A 169 8.99 -3.41 24.87
CA LEU A 169 10.02 -2.39 24.76
C LEU A 169 10.73 -2.17 26.11
N PRO A 170 12.08 -2.13 26.17
CA PRO A 170 12.79 -1.78 27.39
C PRO A 170 12.42 -0.36 27.84
N ARG A 171 12.54 -0.06 29.13
CA ARG A 171 12.26 1.29 29.66
C ARG A 171 13.52 2.16 29.67
N LYS A 172 13.33 3.47 29.55
CA LYS A 172 14.33 4.53 29.68
C LYS A 172 15.49 4.44 28.68
N ILE A 173 15.28 3.79 27.53
CA ILE A 173 16.21 3.85 26.41
C ILE A 173 16.00 5.17 25.67
N ASP A 174 17.05 5.99 25.59
CA ASP A 174 17.04 7.19 24.74
C ASP A 174 17.11 6.76 23.27
N ALA A 175 16.00 6.90 22.56
CA ALA A 175 15.88 6.64 21.14
C ALA A 175 15.37 7.89 20.43
N ASP A 176 15.71 8.03 19.15
CA ASP A 176 15.17 9.09 18.28
C ASP A 176 13.95 8.57 17.51
N VAL A 177 14.01 7.32 17.05
CA VAL A 177 12.94 6.66 16.29
C VAL A 177 12.69 5.24 16.82
N LEU A 178 11.44 4.80 16.70
CA LEU A 178 11.04 3.40 16.91
C LEU A 178 10.80 2.74 15.56
N VAL A 179 11.43 1.59 15.33
CA VAL A 179 11.33 0.82 14.10
C VAL A 179 10.55 -0.47 14.37
N TYR A 180 9.57 -0.79 13.52
CA TYR A 180 8.70 -1.94 13.67
C TYR A 180 8.57 -2.70 12.34
N PHE A 181 8.39 -4.01 12.41
CA PHE A 181 7.95 -4.86 11.30
C PHE A 181 6.45 -5.20 11.41
N ASN A 182 5.88 -5.09 12.60
CA ASN A 182 4.45 -5.25 12.85
C ASN A 182 3.94 -4.31 13.97
N LYS A 183 2.63 -4.05 14.03
CA LYS A 183 2.05 -3.29 15.15
C LYS A 183 2.20 -4.13 16.43
N PRO A 184 2.77 -3.57 17.51
CA PRO A 184 2.91 -4.31 18.76
C PRO A 184 1.52 -4.58 19.38
N ILE A 185 1.38 -5.73 20.04
CA ILE A 185 0.12 -6.10 20.72
C ILE A 185 -0.20 -5.09 21.82
N ASN A 186 0.82 -4.67 22.57
CA ASN A 186 0.72 -3.68 23.63
C ASN A 186 1.29 -2.34 23.15
N PRO A 187 0.68 -1.20 23.52
CA PRO A 187 1.25 0.10 23.22
C PRO A 187 2.61 0.29 23.91
N PRO A 188 3.52 1.09 23.34
CA PRO A 188 4.78 1.43 23.99
C PRO A 188 4.53 2.19 25.30
N PHE A 189 5.53 2.22 26.19
CA PHE A 189 5.44 3.02 27.41
C PHE A 189 5.31 4.52 27.08
N PRO A 190 4.62 5.34 27.92
CA PRO A 190 4.37 6.76 27.63
C PRO A 190 5.62 7.62 27.39
N GLU A 191 6.77 7.19 27.92
CA GLU A 191 8.07 7.82 27.68
C GLU A 191 8.50 7.79 26.20
N TYR A 192 7.92 6.90 25.40
CA TYR A 192 8.15 6.77 23.97
C TYR A 192 7.11 7.49 23.09
N ASP A 193 6.09 8.13 23.67
CA ASP A 193 4.98 8.74 22.92
C ASP A 193 5.41 9.85 21.96
N ARG A 194 6.58 10.45 22.20
CA ARG A 194 7.15 11.52 21.36
C ARG A 194 8.02 11.00 20.22
N ASN A 195 8.33 9.70 20.23
CA ASN A 195 9.15 9.08 19.20
C ASN A 195 8.34 8.84 17.94
N LYS A 196 8.96 9.12 16.79
CA LYS A 196 8.44 8.73 15.49
C LYS A 196 8.43 7.21 15.39
N ARG A 197 7.39 6.65 14.79
CA ARG A 197 7.20 5.20 14.58
C ARG A 197 7.28 4.88 13.09
N VAL A 198 8.31 4.13 12.71
CA VAL A 198 8.55 3.66 11.35
C VAL A 198 8.12 2.20 11.26
N LEU A 199 7.17 1.89 10.38
CA LEU A 199 6.89 0.53 9.95
C LEU A 199 7.76 0.20 8.74
N ILE A 200 8.60 -0.83 8.83
CA ILE A 200 9.20 -1.47 7.67
C ILE A 200 8.33 -2.65 7.29
N ASP A 201 7.72 -2.60 6.12
CA ASP A 201 7.00 -3.75 5.64
C ASP A 201 7.97 -4.85 5.20
N HIS A 202 7.79 -6.05 5.76
CA HIS A 202 8.66 -7.19 5.55
C HIS A 202 8.07 -8.21 4.56
N GLY A 203 6.96 -7.86 3.91
CA GLY A 203 6.39 -8.61 2.80
C GLY A 203 5.72 -7.66 1.79
N ALA A 204 5.35 -8.18 0.63
CA ALA A 204 4.49 -7.46 -0.31
C ALA A 204 3.05 -7.42 0.26
N SER A 205 2.86 -6.70 1.38
CA SER A 205 1.66 -6.81 2.21
C SER A 205 0.40 -6.23 1.59
N HIS A 206 0.48 -5.58 0.40
CA HIS A 206 -0.67 -5.17 -0.40
C HIS A 206 -1.63 -6.31 -0.79
N LEU A 207 -1.27 -7.55 -0.51
CA LEU A 207 -2.10 -8.75 -0.68
C LEU A 207 -2.85 -9.20 0.58
N LYS A 208 -2.55 -8.60 1.75
CA LYS A 208 -3.02 -9.10 3.05
C LYS A 208 -4.14 -8.22 3.61
N TRP A 209 -5.16 -8.85 4.18
CA TRP A 209 -6.36 -8.22 4.71
C TRP A 209 -6.16 -7.09 5.73
N PHE A 210 -5.06 -7.12 6.49
CA PHE A 210 -4.81 -6.14 7.55
C PHE A 210 -4.54 -4.74 7.00
N LEU A 211 -4.26 -4.59 5.70
CA LEU A 211 -4.19 -3.30 5.01
C LEU A 211 -5.41 -2.42 5.29
N GLY A 212 -6.58 -3.04 5.41
CA GLY A 212 -7.81 -2.31 5.70
C GLY A 212 -8.05 -2.02 7.18
N SER A 213 -7.15 -2.43 8.07
CA SER A 213 -7.15 -1.99 9.46
C SER A 213 -6.53 -0.60 9.54
N ARG A 214 -7.36 0.43 9.41
CA ARG A 214 -6.90 1.81 9.58
C ARG A 214 -6.24 2.06 10.93
N GLU A 215 -6.79 1.46 11.99
CA GLU A 215 -6.19 1.50 13.33
C GLU A 215 -4.74 0.97 13.36
N ARG A 216 -4.42 -0.03 12.52
CA ARG A 216 -3.05 -0.54 12.41
C ARG A 216 -2.11 0.50 11.82
N PHE A 217 -2.50 1.15 10.72
CA PHE A 217 -1.62 2.09 10.01
C PHE A 217 -1.60 3.49 10.63
N ASP A 218 -2.67 3.89 11.33
CA ASP A 218 -2.72 5.14 12.10
C ASP A 218 -1.70 5.13 13.26
N PHE A 219 -1.31 3.95 13.75
CA PHE A 219 -0.24 3.80 14.74
C PHE A 219 1.14 4.19 14.20
N PHE A 220 1.35 4.22 12.89
CA PHE A 220 2.67 4.54 12.31
C PHE A 220 2.71 5.97 11.77
N ASP A 221 3.89 6.58 11.88
CA ASP A 221 4.16 7.92 11.37
C ASP A 221 4.79 7.86 9.97
N VAL A 222 5.58 6.82 9.72
CA VAL A 222 6.18 6.49 8.42
C VAL A 222 5.99 5.00 8.16
N ILE A 223 5.62 4.64 6.93
CA ILE A 223 5.39 3.28 6.47
C ILE A 223 6.25 3.05 5.24
N LEU A 224 7.29 2.24 5.38
CA LEU A 224 8.20 1.89 4.29
C LEU A 224 7.66 0.63 3.60
N THR A 225 7.32 0.76 2.34
CA THR A 225 6.76 -0.34 1.55
C THR A 225 7.77 -0.91 0.57
N ALA A 226 7.50 -2.13 0.12
CA ALA A 226 8.27 -2.82 -0.91
C ALA A 226 8.32 -2.11 -2.27
N GLY A 227 7.45 -1.13 -2.53
CA GLY A 227 7.40 -0.45 -3.83
C GLY A 227 6.13 0.35 -4.09
N PRO A 228 6.03 0.99 -5.27
CA PRO A 228 4.96 1.93 -5.60
C PRO A 228 3.56 1.30 -5.70
N ASP A 229 3.45 0.05 -6.16
CA ASP A 229 2.16 -0.66 -6.17
C ASP A 229 1.54 -0.77 -4.78
N HIS A 230 2.41 -1.00 -3.80
CA HIS A 230 2.00 -1.13 -2.41
C HIS A 230 1.61 0.23 -1.82
N VAL A 231 2.35 1.29 -2.13
CA VAL A 231 1.96 2.66 -1.75
C VAL A 231 0.55 2.98 -2.27
N ARG A 232 0.28 2.68 -3.56
CA ARG A 232 -1.04 2.86 -4.17
C ARG A 232 -2.13 2.06 -3.45
N ALA A 233 -1.86 0.81 -3.11
CA ALA A 233 -2.81 -0.03 -2.39
C ALA A 233 -3.17 0.54 -1.01
N LEU A 234 -2.18 1.06 -0.25
CA LEU A 234 -2.44 1.72 1.02
C LEU A 234 -3.20 3.05 0.83
N GLN A 235 -2.85 3.83 -0.19
CA GLN A 235 -3.53 5.09 -0.51
C GLN A 235 -5.01 4.89 -0.88
N ALA A 236 -5.34 3.81 -1.60
CA ALA A 236 -6.72 3.45 -1.92
C ALA A 236 -7.58 3.24 -0.65
N ILE A 237 -6.94 2.89 0.47
CA ILE A 237 -7.58 2.69 1.77
C ILE A 237 -7.60 4.00 2.57
N PHE A 238 -6.54 4.83 2.54
CA PHE A 238 -6.38 5.98 3.44
C PHE A 238 -6.80 7.36 2.87
N ASP A 239 -7.45 7.42 1.72
CA ASP A 239 -7.72 8.66 0.99
C ASP A 239 -8.37 9.80 1.81
N GLY A 240 -7.90 11.03 1.58
CA GLY A 240 -8.48 12.28 2.12
C GLY A 240 -7.62 13.09 3.10
N ASP A 241 -6.33 12.80 3.26
CA ASP A 241 -5.40 13.70 3.95
C ASP A 241 -4.51 14.35 2.89
N GLU A 242 -4.57 15.67 2.74
CA GLU A 242 -3.66 16.44 1.85
C GLU A 242 -2.17 16.20 2.20
N THR A 243 -1.90 15.47 3.29
CA THR A 243 -0.62 14.86 3.61
C THR A 243 -0.53 13.40 3.17
N LEU A 244 -0.27 13.19 1.87
CA LEU A 244 0.17 11.92 1.27
C LEU A 244 1.46 11.28 1.89
N GLY A 245 1.96 11.73 3.04
CA GLY A 245 3.38 11.63 3.43
C GLY A 245 3.83 10.43 4.28
N LYS A 246 2.93 9.52 4.71
CA LYS A 246 3.32 8.40 5.60
C LYS A 246 3.90 7.21 4.83
N ALA A 247 3.24 6.74 3.77
CA ALA A 247 3.69 5.58 3.01
C ALA A 247 4.75 5.99 1.97
N ARG A 248 5.92 5.33 2.01
CA ARG A 248 7.06 5.62 1.15
C ARG A 248 7.58 4.32 0.55
N ALA A 249 7.76 4.29 -0.76
CA ALA A 249 8.38 3.15 -1.43
C ALA A 249 9.89 3.19 -1.17
N ALA A 250 10.38 2.30 -0.31
CA ALA A 250 11.80 2.20 0.05
C ALA A 250 12.43 0.88 -0.44
N GLY A 251 11.61 -0.15 -0.63
CA GLY A 251 12.03 -1.42 -1.21
C GLY A 251 11.84 -2.61 -0.29
N PHE A 252 12.08 -3.79 -0.85
CA PHE A 252 11.84 -5.05 -0.15
C PHE A 252 13.02 -5.36 0.77
N ILE A 253 12.79 -5.41 2.09
CA ILE A 253 13.87 -5.50 3.11
C ILE A 253 14.83 -6.69 2.93
N LYS A 254 14.35 -7.79 2.32
CA LYS A 254 15.15 -8.99 2.06
C LYS A 254 15.90 -8.97 0.73
N SER A 255 15.84 -7.88 -0.05
CA SER A 255 16.38 -7.86 -1.42
C SER A 255 17.86 -8.24 -1.49
N GLU A 256 18.68 -7.76 -0.55
CA GLU A 256 20.12 -8.04 -0.54
C GLU A 256 20.42 -9.53 -0.34
N ASP A 257 19.78 -10.19 0.63
CA ASP A 257 19.93 -11.62 0.85
C ASP A 257 19.33 -12.44 -0.30
N LEU A 258 18.17 -12.01 -0.81
CA LEU A 258 17.48 -12.65 -1.93
C LEU A 258 18.32 -12.64 -3.21
N LEU A 259 18.92 -11.50 -3.55
CA LEU A 259 19.69 -11.31 -4.80
C LEU A 259 21.16 -11.72 -4.68
N SER A 260 21.64 -12.05 -3.48
CA SER A 260 22.98 -12.60 -3.28
C SER A 260 23.14 -13.98 -3.90
N ASP A 261 24.37 -14.38 -4.17
CA ASP A 261 24.68 -15.74 -4.63
C ASP A 261 24.14 -16.79 -3.63
N PRO A 262 23.77 -18.00 -4.11
CA PRO A 262 23.37 -19.10 -3.24
C PRO A 262 24.47 -19.42 -2.22
N LYS A 263 24.10 -19.56 -0.95
CA LYS A 263 25.05 -19.88 0.13
C LYS A 263 25.46 -21.35 0.11
N MET A 264 24.64 -22.20 -0.50
CA MET A 264 24.84 -23.64 -0.61
C MET A 264 24.82 -24.05 -2.08
N THR A 265 25.52 -25.12 -2.41
CA THR A 265 25.35 -25.80 -3.68
C THR A 265 24.01 -26.56 -3.71
N ARG A 266 23.50 -26.85 -4.91
CA ARG A 266 22.28 -27.66 -5.07
C ARG A 266 22.40 -29.02 -4.37
N ALA A 267 23.58 -29.65 -4.41
CA ALA A 267 23.81 -30.94 -3.75
C ALA A 267 23.69 -30.83 -2.21
N GLU A 268 24.26 -29.78 -1.62
CA GLU A 268 24.19 -29.54 -0.17
C GLU A 268 22.76 -29.22 0.27
N VAL A 269 22.04 -28.37 -0.47
CA VAL A 269 20.64 -28.02 -0.12
C VAL A 269 19.74 -29.25 -0.26
N CYS A 270 19.95 -30.07 -1.29
CA CYS A 270 19.21 -31.31 -1.47
C CYS A 270 19.48 -32.32 -0.36
N ALA A 271 20.73 -32.46 0.07
CA ALA A 271 21.08 -33.33 1.19
C ALA A 271 20.38 -32.88 2.50
N GLN A 272 20.33 -31.58 2.76
CA GLN A 272 19.67 -31.03 3.94
C GLN A 272 18.14 -31.16 3.89
N ALA A 273 17.54 -30.96 2.71
CA ALA A 273 16.09 -30.98 2.50
C ALA A 273 15.54 -32.35 2.05
N LYS A 274 16.38 -33.39 1.98
CA LYS A 274 16.02 -34.75 1.50
C LYS A 274 15.43 -34.76 0.08
N LEU A 275 16.05 -33.99 -0.82
CA LEU A 275 15.68 -33.88 -2.22
C LEU A 275 16.68 -34.62 -3.12
N ASP A 276 16.26 -34.91 -4.34
CA ASP A 276 17.11 -35.42 -5.41
C ASP A 276 17.65 -34.23 -6.25
N PRO A 277 18.98 -33.99 -6.29
CA PRO A 277 19.55 -32.89 -7.07
C PRO A 277 19.41 -33.07 -8.59
N ALA A 278 19.14 -34.28 -9.09
CA ALA A 278 18.98 -34.55 -10.52
C ALA A 278 17.54 -34.32 -11.03
N LYS A 279 16.57 -34.15 -10.14
CA LYS A 279 15.16 -33.93 -10.47
C LYS A 279 14.77 -32.45 -10.29
N PRO A 280 13.69 -31.98 -10.95
CA PRO A 280 13.12 -30.67 -10.67
C PRO A 280 12.74 -30.53 -9.20
N ILE A 281 13.12 -29.44 -8.54
CA ILE A 281 12.79 -29.14 -7.15
C ILE A 281 11.55 -28.27 -7.10
N VAL A 282 10.52 -28.74 -6.41
CA VAL A 282 9.28 -27.98 -6.14
C VAL A 282 9.33 -27.43 -4.72
N LEU A 283 9.39 -26.10 -4.57
CA LEU A 283 9.28 -25.44 -3.28
C LEU A 283 7.83 -25.06 -3.01
N PHE A 284 7.18 -25.70 -2.02
CA PHE A 284 5.84 -25.36 -1.57
C PHE A 284 5.92 -24.45 -0.32
N ALA A 285 5.64 -23.17 -0.49
CA ALA A 285 5.78 -22.16 0.57
C ALA A 285 4.54 -21.24 0.66
N PRO A 286 3.39 -21.79 1.12
CA PRO A 286 2.16 -21.02 1.29
C PRO A 286 2.24 -20.04 2.46
N THR A 287 1.24 -19.16 2.58
CA THR A 287 1.06 -18.27 3.73
C THR A 287 0.83 -19.05 5.02
N TRP A 288 0.80 -18.35 6.14
CA TRP A 288 0.47 -18.92 7.45
C TRP A 288 -1.03 -19.19 7.53
N HIS A 289 -1.43 -20.36 8.03
CA HIS A 289 -2.84 -20.71 8.19
C HIS A 289 -3.18 -20.80 9.68
N ILE A 290 -4.14 -20.01 10.19
CA ILE A 290 -4.63 -20.09 11.59
C ILE A 290 -5.79 -21.10 11.72
N THR A 291 -6.47 -21.38 10.61
CA THR A 291 -7.67 -22.23 10.55
C THR A 291 -7.39 -23.53 9.82
N ALA A 292 -8.24 -24.53 10.09
CA ALA A 292 -8.32 -25.72 9.26
C ALA A 292 -9.02 -25.37 7.95
N ASN A 293 -8.25 -24.91 6.96
CA ASN A 293 -8.72 -24.49 5.66
C ASN A 293 -8.85 -25.71 4.73
N ASP A 294 -10.07 -26.01 4.26
CA ASP A 294 -10.34 -27.20 3.44
C ASP A 294 -9.58 -27.20 2.11
N ASP A 295 -9.49 -26.05 1.43
CA ASP A 295 -8.76 -25.93 0.17
C ASP A 295 -7.25 -26.15 0.36
N MET A 296 -6.68 -25.67 1.47
CA MET A 296 -5.27 -25.91 1.78
C MET A 296 -5.01 -27.38 2.16
N ILE A 297 -5.96 -28.05 2.83
CA ILE A 297 -5.90 -29.49 3.08
C ILE A 297 -5.87 -30.25 1.75
N LEU A 298 -6.74 -29.91 0.81
CA LEU A 298 -6.72 -30.49 -0.54
C LEU A 298 -5.40 -30.20 -1.28
N ALA A 299 -4.86 -28.98 -1.17
CA ALA A 299 -3.58 -28.64 -1.79
C ALA A 299 -2.42 -29.46 -1.21
N ILE A 300 -2.45 -29.75 0.10
CA ILE A 300 -1.49 -30.64 0.76
C ILE A 300 -1.63 -32.09 0.23
N GLU A 301 -2.85 -32.55 -0.02
CA GLU A 301 -3.11 -33.89 -0.60
C GLU A 301 -2.63 -33.99 -2.05
N GLU A 302 -2.81 -32.95 -2.85
CA GLU A 302 -2.28 -32.91 -4.22
C GLU A 302 -0.76 -32.78 -4.26
N MET A 303 -0.16 -31.98 -3.38
CA MET A 303 1.30 -31.82 -3.29
C MET A 303 2.02 -33.13 -2.92
N GLN A 304 1.38 -34.04 -2.18
CA GLN A 304 1.95 -35.37 -1.89
C GLN A 304 2.24 -36.19 -3.14
N LYS A 305 1.54 -35.93 -4.24
CA LYS A 305 1.74 -36.63 -5.51
C LYS A 305 2.98 -36.12 -6.26
N VAL A 306 3.59 -35.03 -5.81
CA VAL A 306 4.80 -34.44 -6.38
C VAL A 306 6.02 -35.11 -5.76
N ASP A 307 6.83 -35.78 -6.58
CA ASP A 307 7.96 -36.61 -6.13
C ASP A 307 9.04 -35.80 -5.38
N ASN A 308 9.62 -34.79 -6.02
CA ASN A 308 10.78 -34.05 -5.50
C ASN A 308 10.36 -32.66 -4.96
N HIS A 309 9.52 -32.64 -3.93
CA HIS A 309 9.04 -31.41 -3.29
C HIS A 309 9.67 -31.19 -1.90
N VAL A 310 9.69 -29.92 -1.49
CA VAL A 310 9.97 -29.51 -0.11
C VAL A 310 8.97 -28.43 0.29
N ALA A 311 8.42 -28.54 1.49
CA ALA A 311 7.43 -27.63 2.02
C ALA A 311 7.94 -26.84 3.22
N SER A 312 7.67 -25.53 3.23
CA SER A 312 8.08 -24.60 4.29
C SER A 312 6.85 -23.88 4.84
N PHE A 313 6.36 -24.30 6.00
CA PHE A 313 5.19 -23.73 6.65
C PHE A 313 5.56 -22.84 7.84
N HIS A 314 4.67 -21.88 8.15
CA HIS A 314 4.72 -21.15 9.40
C HIS A 314 4.37 -22.07 10.59
N PRO A 315 4.98 -21.91 11.78
CA PRO A 315 4.70 -22.78 12.94
C PRO A 315 3.23 -22.79 13.37
N GLU A 316 2.49 -21.69 13.16
CA GLU A 316 1.06 -21.61 13.48
C GLU A 316 0.18 -22.46 12.54
N THR A 317 0.71 -22.95 11.42
CA THR A 317 0.03 -23.87 10.49
C THR A 317 0.05 -25.33 10.99
N ALA A 318 0.60 -25.59 12.17
CA ALA A 318 0.87 -26.95 12.66
C ALA A 318 -0.36 -27.85 12.87
N HIS A 319 -1.58 -27.30 12.83
CA HIS A 319 -2.82 -28.09 12.88
C HIS A 319 -3.24 -28.69 11.53
N LEU A 320 -2.64 -28.29 10.41
CA LEU A 320 -2.86 -28.92 9.11
C LEU A 320 -2.09 -30.26 9.00
N PRO A 321 -2.49 -31.20 8.13
CA PRO A 321 -1.86 -32.53 7.98
C PRO A 321 -0.51 -32.46 7.25
N MET A 322 0.44 -31.70 7.82
CA MET A 322 1.77 -31.45 7.26
C MET A 322 2.72 -32.65 7.36
N ASP A 323 2.40 -33.62 8.22
CA ASP A 323 3.14 -34.88 8.39
C ASP A 323 3.23 -35.70 7.10
N ARG A 324 2.34 -35.41 6.15
CA ARG A 324 2.30 -36.03 4.83
C ARG A 324 3.28 -35.42 3.82
N LEU A 325 3.92 -34.29 4.13
CA LEU A 325 4.83 -33.58 3.23
C LEU A 325 6.29 -33.69 3.68
N ASN A 326 7.22 -33.58 2.72
CA ASN A 326 8.62 -33.36 3.03
C ASN A 326 8.81 -31.92 3.52
N THR A 327 8.92 -31.71 4.84
CA THR A 327 8.93 -30.38 5.44
C THR A 327 10.30 -29.96 5.96
N VAL A 328 10.57 -28.66 5.86
CA VAL A 328 11.72 -27.99 6.49
C VAL A 328 11.23 -26.86 7.38
N ARG A 329 11.91 -26.64 8.51
CA ARG A 329 11.64 -25.48 9.37
C ARG A 329 12.31 -24.26 8.77
N ASN A 330 11.57 -23.17 8.61
CA ASN A 330 12.13 -21.89 8.18
C ASN A 330 12.97 -21.26 9.31
N ILE A 331 14.27 -21.53 9.30
CA ILE A 331 15.26 -21.01 10.26
C ILE A 331 16.43 -20.43 9.44
N ASN A 332 16.95 -19.26 9.83
CA ASN A 332 18.12 -18.61 9.23
C ASN A 332 18.01 -18.42 7.69
N GLY A 333 16.85 -18.00 7.19
CA GLY A 333 16.65 -17.74 5.76
C GLY A 333 16.65 -18.97 4.84
N ILE A 334 16.54 -20.20 5.36
CA ILE A 334 16.56 -21.43 4.54
C ILE A 334 15.50 -21.46 3.42
N THR A 335 14.34 -20.84 3.62
CA THR A 335 13.31 -20.74 2.56
C THR A 335 13.80 -19.93 1.36
N THR A 336 14.51 -18.82 1.61
CA THR A 336 15.12 -18.00 0.56
C THR A 336 16.23 -18.77 -0.15
N GLU A 337 17.06 -19.51 0.59
CA GLU A 337 18.09 -20.38 -0.01
C GLU A 337 17.48 -21.48 -0.88
N LEU A 338 16.48 -22.22 -0.38
CA LEU A 338 15.76 -23.24 -1.15
C LEU A 338 15.14 -22.67 -2.42
N MET A 339 14.61 -21.44 -2.36
CA MET A 339 14.02 -20.76 -3.51
C MET A 339 15.04 -20.50 -4.62
N LYS A 340 16.28 -20.16 -4.29
CA LYS A 340 17.38 -19.98 -5.27
C LYS A 340 17.66 -21.27 -6.05
N HIS A 341 17.46 -22.44 -5.42
CA HIS A 341 17.65 -23.75 -6.06
C HIS A 341 16.38 -24.36 -6.67
N ALA A 342 15.20 -23.86 -6.31
CA ALA A 342 13.93 -24.36 -6.83
C ALA A 342 13.81 -24.19 -8.36
N ASP A 343 13.18 -25.17 -9.00
CA ASP A 343 12.83 -25.12 -10.42
C ASP A 343 11.42 -24.55 -10.63
N VAL A 344 10.57 -24.68 -9.62
CA VAL A 344 9.25 -24.04 -9.55
C VAL A 344 8.88 -23.77 -8.09
N VAL A 345 8.25 -22.62 -7.85
CA VAL A 345 7.74 -22.22 -6.55
C VAL A 345 6.22 -22.31 -6.55
N VAL A 346 5.66 -23.02 -5.57
CA VAL A 346 4.22 -23.12 -5.36
C VAL A 346 3.88 -22.33 -4.11
N SER A 347 2.95 -21.38 -4.24
CA SER A 347 2.52 -20.52 -3.16
C SER A 347 1.08 -20.08 -3.37
N ASP A 348 0.44 -19.57 -2.32
CA ASP A 348 -0.86 -18.88 -2.39
C ASP A 348 -0.62 -17.35 -2.34
N LEU A 349 -1.42 -16.56 -1.60
CA LEU A 349 -1.25 -15.11 -1.43
C LEU A 349 -0.06 -14.75 -0.52
N SER A 350 1.17 -15.06 -0.97
CA SER A 350 2.41 -14.84 -0.21
C SER A 350 3.39 -13.88 -0.88
N SER A 351 4.24 -13.24 -0.07
CA SER A 351 5.41 -12.50 -0.57
C SER A 351 6.40 -13.40 -1.28
N THR A 352 6.36 -14.72 -1.04
CA THR A 352 7.14 -15.75 -1.74
C THR A 352 7.07 -15.58 -3.26
N ILE A 353 5.93 -15.16 -3.81
CA ILE A 353 5.74 -14.97 -5.25
C ILE A 353 6.58 -13.79 -5.79
N TYR A 354 6.74 -12.72 -5.01
CA TYR A 354 7.58 -11.58 -5.35
C TYR A 354 9.06 -11.94 -5.28
N GLU A 355 9.42 -12.72 -4.26
CA GLU A 355 10.78 -13.23 -4.09
C GLU A 355 11.17 -14.14 -5.28
N ALA A 356 10.27 -15.04 -5.67
CA ALA A 356 10.44 -15.92 -6.82
C ALA A 356 10.55 -15.13 -8.14
N ALA A 357 9.72 -14.09 -8.31
CA ALA A 357 9.77 -13.23 -9.48
C ALA A 357 11.12 -12.52 -9.64
N ALA A 358 11.69 -11.97 -8.56
CA ALA A 358 13.01 -11.34 -8.59
C ALA A 358 14.13 -12.33 -8.93
N LEU A 359 13.99 -13.59 -8.55
CA LEU A 359 14.91 -14.68 -8.92
C LEU A 359 14.64 -15.27 -10.31
N GLY A 360 13.63 -14.78 -11.03
CA GLY A 360 13.23 -15.32 -12.33
C GLY A 360 12.67 -16.75 -12.27
N LYS A 361 12.16 -17.18 -11.12
CA LYS A 361 11.64 -18.53 -10.90
C LYS A 361 10.22 -18.67 -11.45
N PRO A 362 9.87 -19.79 -12.13
CA PRO A 362 8.49 -20.14 -12.40
C PRO A 362 7.68 -20.23 -11.10
N VAL A 363 6.47 -19.69 -11.13
CA VAL A 363 5.56 -19.71 -9.98
C VAL A 363 4.26 -20.39 -10.39
N VAL A 364 3.73 -21.24 -9.51
CA VAL A 364 2.34 -21.68 -9.52
C VAL A 364 1.64 -21.03 -8.34
N GLN A 365 0.58 -20.27 -8.62
CA GLN A 365 -0.19 -19.56 -7.63
C GLN A 365 -1.49 -20.33 -7.30
N LEU A 366 -1.64 -20.77 -6.06
CA LEU A 366 -2.85 -21.39 -5.55
C LEU A 366 -3.94 -20.35 -5.27
N LEU A 367 -5.13 -20.58 -5.82
CA LEU A 367 -6.32 -19.78 -5.57
C LEU A 367 -7.25 -20.53 -4.61
N LEU A 368 -7.30 -20.09 -3.36
CA LEU A 368 -8.17 -20.69 -2.33
C LEU A 368 -9.57 -20.04 -2.33
N LYS A 369 -10.59 -20.79 -1.90
CA LYS A 369 -11.97 -20.29 -1.68
C LYS A 369 -12.05 -19.45 -0.42
N GLU A 370 -11.26 -19.78 0.60
CA GLU A 370 -11.15 -19.04 1.85
C GLU A 370 -9.66 -18.85 2.16
N TYR A 371 -9.28 -17.67 2.66
CA TYR A 371 -7.91 -17.42 3.09
C TYR A 371 -7.84 -17.32 4.62
N PRO A 372 -6.79 -17.89 5.24
CA PRO A 372 -6.78 -18.19 6.65
C PRO A 372 -6.48 -16.98 7.55
N ASP A 373 -5.86 -15.93 6.99
CA ASP A 373 -5.43 -14.77 7.76
C ASP A 373 -6.62 -13.95 8.30
N ASN A 374 -7.84 -14.12 7.75
CA ASN A 374 -9.06 -13.41 8.17
C ASN A 374 -10.36 -14.17 7.93
N THR A 375 -10.33 -15.45 7.52
CA THR A 375 -11.51 -16.23 7.06
C THR A 375 -12.39 -15.51 6.06
N ALA A 376 -11.79 -14.58 5.32
CA ALA A 376 -12.45 -14.07 4.16
C ALA A 376 -12.53 -15.22 3.17
N VAL A 377 -13.75 -15.55 2.76
CA VAL A 377 -13.96 -16.18 1.46
C VAL A 377 -13.31 -15.27 0.41
N LEU A 378 -12.92 -15.79 -0.76
CA LEU A 378 -12.40 -15.01 -1.90
C LEU A 378 -13.26 -13.77 -2.22
N PHE A 379 -14.52 -13.76 -1.75
CA PHE A 379 -15.49 -12.68 -1.87
C PHE A 379 -15.56 -11.71 -0.68
N ASP A 380 -15.06 -12.12 0.50
CA ASP A 380 -15.13 -11.39 1.76
C ASP A 380 -13.92 -10.55 2.09
N LEU A 381 -12.90 -10.44 1.24
CA LEU A 381 -11.86 -9.45 1.45
C LEU A 381 -12.51 -8.08 1.29
N PRO A 382 -12.90 -7.36 2.36
CA PRO A 382 -13.62 -6.11 2.21
C PRO A 382 -12.63 -5.01 1.80
N LEU A 383 -11.33 -5.33 1.75
CA LEU A 383 -10.21 -4.41 1.83
C LEU A 383 -9.05 -4.73 0.87
N SER A 384 -9.24 -5.73 -0.01
CA SER A 384 -8.39 -5.93 -1.18
C SER A 384 -9.21 -6.67 -2.26
N ALA A 385 -9.18 -6.19 -3.50
CA ALA A 385 -9.02 -7.03 -4.68
C ALA A 385 -10.18 -7.72 -5.42
N GLY A 386 -10.35 -7.35 -6.69
CA GLY A 386 -10.76 -8.26 -7.77
C GLY A 386 -9.61 -9.21 -8.17
N THR A 387 -9.85 -10.07 -9.17
CA THR A 387 -8.98 -11.21 -9.57
C THR A 387 -7.49 -10.94 -9.50
N ALA A 388 -7.00 -9.81 -10.02
CA ALA A 388 -5.57 -9.55 -10.12
C ALA A 388 -4.96 -8.60 -9.09
N GLU A 389 -5.73 -8.23 -8.07
CA GLU A 389 -5.11 -7.83 -6.80
C GLU A 389 -4.90 -9.07 -5.90
N HIS A 390 -5.53 -10.21 -6.19
CA HIS A 390 -5.18 -11.53 -5.61
C HIS A 390 -4.14 -12.26 -6.45
N PHE A 391 -4.23 -12.21 -7.78
CA PHE A 391 -3.16 -12.70 -8.63
C PHE A 391 -1.95 -11.79 -8.48
N CYS A 392 -0.90 -12.32 -7.86
CA CYS A 392 0.35 -11.61 -7.63
C CYS A 392 1.50 -12.18 -8.45
N GLY A 393 1.18 -13.09 -9.38
CA GLY A 393 2.03 -13.60 -10.44
C GLY A 393 2.17 -15.12 -10.43
N GLY A 394 2.56 -15.67 -11.59
CA GLY A 394 2.69 -17.10 -11.80
C GLY A 394 1.48 -17.73 -12.52
N LEU A 395 1.42 -19.05 -12.57
CA LEU A 395 0.33 -19.79 -13.18
C LEU A 395 -0.75 -20.08 -12.13
N PRO A 396 -1.97 -19.54 -12.24
CA PRO A 396 -3.01 -19.76 -11.24
C PRO A 396 -3.57 -21.17 -11.35
N CYS A 397 -3.89 -21.78 -10.21
CA CYS A 397 -4.63 -23.04 -10.17
C CYS A 397 -5.47 -23.15 -8.89
N ARG A 398 -6.50 -23.99 -8.95
CA ARG A 398 -7.19 -24.51 -7.76
C ARG A 398 -6.42 -25.73 -7.22
N PRO A 399 -6.61 -26.11 -5.95
CA PRO A 399 -5.94 -27.27 -5.37
C PRO A 399 -5.95 -28.50 -6.27
N GLU A 400 -7.10 -28.84 -6.85
CA GLU A 400 -7.31 -30.04 -7.68
C GLU A 400 -6.49 -30.04 -8.99
N GLY A 401 -6.09 -28.87 -9.48
CA GLY A 401 -5.29 -28.70 -10.70
C GLY A 401 -3.79 -28.48 -10.44
N LEU A 402 -3.35 -28.63 -9.19
CA LEU A 402 -1.99 -28.25 -8.77
C LEU A 402 -0.89 -29.02 -9.49
N VAL A 403 -1.03 -30.34 -9.62
CA VAL A 403 -0.01 -31.20 -10.28
C VAL A 403 0.14 -30.84 -11.76
N ASP A 404 -0.96 -30.58 -12.45
CA ASP A 404 -0.96 -30.18 -13.86
C ASP A 404 -0.32 -28.80 -14.05
N ALA A 405 -0.61 -27.87 -13.15
CA ALA A 405 -0.01 -26.54 -13.15
C ALA A 405 1.51 -26.59 -12.94
N ILE A 406 2.01 -27.41 -12.01
CA ILE A 406 3.44 -27.65 -11.78
C ILE A 406 4.10 -28.24 -13.05
N THR A 407 3.46 -29.24 -13.64
CA THR A 407 3.95 -29.88 -14.87
C THR A 407 4.04 -28.87 -16.01
N ARG A 408 3.02 -28.03 -16.17
CA ARG A 408 3.00 -26.98 -17.19
C ARG A 408 4.07 -25.91 -16.94
N ALA A 409 4.23 -25.46 -15.70
CA ALA A 409 5.24 -24.46 -15.33
C ALA A 409 6.68 -24.96 -15.58
N THR A 410 6.90 -26.27 -15.50
CA THR A 410 8.21 -26.93 -15.72
C THR A 410 8.39 -27.50 -17.13
N SER A 411 7.37 -27.45 -17.99
CA SER A 411 7.37 -28.07 -19.32
C SER A 411 8.30 -27.42 -20.36
N GLY A 412 8.75 -26.19 -20.13
CA GLY A 412 9.50 -25.39 -21.12
C GLY A 412 8.66 -24.86 -22.29
N ASN A 413 7.33 -24.93 -22.21
CA ASN A 413 6.42 -24.40 -23.24
C ASN A 413 6.59 -22.87 -23.42
N ALA A 414 6.94 -22.43 -24.64
CA ALA A 414 7.26 -21.03 -24.94
C ALA A 414 6.14 -20.04 -24.59
N ALA A 415 4.87 -20.38 -24.85
CA ALA A 415 3.74 -19.51 -24.54
C ALA A 415 3.51 -19.37 -23.03
N THR A 416 3.69 -20.45 -22.27
CA THR A 416 3.62 -20.43 -20.80
C THR A 416 4.80 -19.64 -20.20
N LEU A 417 6.01 -19.80 -20.74
CA LEU A 417 7.19 -19.02 -20.33
C LEU A 417 7.00 -17.53 -20.60
N ALA A 418 6.48 -17.16 -21.78
CA ALA A 418 6.18 -15.77 -22.12
C ALA A 418 5.14 -15.16 -21.16
N MET A 419 4.07 -15.91 -20.85
CA MET A 419 3.08 -15.50 -19.86
C MET A 419 3.68 -15.28 -18.47
N MET A 420 4.53 -16.19 -18.00
CA MET A 420 5.19 -16.08 -16.70
C MET A 420 6.17 -14.90 -16.66
N SER A 421 6.86 -14.64 -17.78
CA SER A 421 7.72 -13.45 -17.93
C SER A 421 6.90 -12.16 -17.81
N ASP A 422 5.78 -12.04 -18.52
CA ASP A 422 4.93 -10.85 -18.45
C ASP A 422 4.43 -10.61 -17.01
N CYS A 423 4.03 -11.68 -16.30
CA CYS A 423 3.61 -11.59 -14.90
C CYS A 423 4.77 -11.20 -13.96
N ARG A 424 5.97 -11.74 -14.20
CA ARG A 424 7.18 -11.36 -13.46
C ARG A 424 7.49 -9.88 -13.68
N ASP A 425 7.52 -9.42 -14.92
CA ASP A 425 7.90 -8.07 -15.27
C ASP A 425 6.90 -7.06 -14.65
N ARG A 426 5.61 -7.44 -14.56
CA ARG A 426 4.60 -6.67 -13.82
C ARG A 426 4.90 -6.54 -12.33
N ILE A 427 5.35 -7.61 -11.67
CA ILE A 427 5.75 -7.57 -10.26
C ILE A 427 6.93 -6.63 -10.07
N LEU A 428 7.95 -6.77 -10.92
CA LEU A 428 9.18 -5.98 -10.86
C LEU A 428 8.91 -4.49 -11.13
N ALA A 429 7.98 -4.16 -12.04
CA ALA A 429 7.56 -2.78 -12.25
C ALA A 429 6.85 -2.16 -11.02
N GLY A 430 6.19 -2.98 -10.20
CA GLY A 430 5.47 -2.56 -9.01
C GLY A 430 6.28 -2.58 -7.71
N THR A 431 7.50 -3.12 -7.72
CA THR A 431 8.31 -3.35 -6.52
C THR A 431 9.76 -2.93 -6.68
N TYR A 432 10.41 -2.52 -5.60
CA TYR A 432 11.84 -2.25 -5.56
C TYR A 432 12.53 -3.42 -4.87
N ILE A 433 12.78 -4.47 -5.64
CA ILE A 433 13.60 -5.62 -5.23
C ILE A 433 14.97 -5.45 -5.88
N THR A 434 15.84 -4.68 -5.23
CA THR A 434 17.15 -4.28 -5.76
C THR A 434 18.20 -4.36 -4.65
N THR A 435 19.47 -4.38 -5.03
CA THR A 435 20.60 -4.32 -4.07
C THR A 435 20.61 -3.03 -3.25
N GLU A 436 19.93 -1.98 -3.71
CA GLU A 436 19.85 -0.68 -3.04
C GLU A 436 18.67 -0.54 -2.07
N ALA A 437 17.80 -1.55 -1.97
CA ALA A 437 16.62 -1.48 -1.11
C ALA A 437 16.99 -1.28 0.38
N THR A 438 18.03 -1.96 0.87
CA THR A 438 18.50 -1.81 2.26
C THR A 438 19.06 -0.41 2.53
N ASN A 439 19.75 0.18 1.54
CA ASN A 439 20.21 1.57 1.57
C ASN A 439 19.05 2.57 1.64
N ALA A 440 18.07 2.44 0.75
CA ALA A 440 16.92 3.35 0.71
C ALA A 440 16.07 3.26 2.00
N ILE A 441 15.90 2.07 2.58
CA ILE A 441 15.24 1.88 3.88
C ILE A 441 16.03 2.59 4.99
N ALA A 442 17.36 2.41 5.02
CA ALA A 442 18.22 3.07 6.00
C ALA A 442 18.18 4.60 5.87
N ASP A 443 18.17 5.15 4.65
CA ASP A 443 18.02 6.59 4.39
C ASP A 443 16.72 7.14 5.00
N GLN A 444 15.61 6.43 4.85
CA GLN A 444 14.33 6.86 5.42
C GLN A 444 14.34 6.85 6.96
N ILE A 445 15.00 5.88 7.57
CA ILE A 445 15.16 5.83 9.04
C ILE A 445 16.06 6.98 9.51
N THR A 446 17.16 7.25 8.80
CA THR A 446 18.07 8.37 9.10
C THR A 446 17.34 9.71 9.02
N LEU A 447 16.60 9.96 7.93
CA LEU A 447 15.77 11.17 7.78
C LEU A 447 14.78 11.31 8.95
N THR A 448 14.16 10.21 9.37
CA THR A 448 13.21 10.22 10.50
C THR A 448 13.89 10.51 11.84
N CYS A 449 15.16 10.13 12.02
CA CYS A 449 15.95 10.47 13.22
C CYS A 449 16.29 11.97 13.30
N GLU A 450 16.36 12.65 12.16
CA GLU A 450 16.68 14.08 12.04
C GLU A 450 15.44 14.98 12.21
N GLU A 451 14.23 14.44 11.99
CA GLU A 451 12.97 15.13 12.23
C GLU A 451 12.78 15.49 13.73
N LYS A 452 12.13 16.63 14.01
CA LYS A 452 11.81 17.02 15.40
C LYS A 452 10.87 15.99 16.06
N ARG A 453 11.13 15.66 17.33
CA ARG A 453 10.27 14.80 18.16
C ARG A 453 8.82 15.32 18.15
N GLN A 454 7.86 14.40 18.08
CA GLN A 454 6.45 14.74 18.02
C GLN A 454 5.94 15.28 19.38
N PRO A 455 4.83 16.04 19.39
CA PRO A 455 4.10 16.30 20.63
C PRO A 455 3.68 14.98 21.29
N PRO A 456 3.65 14.90 22.64
CA PRO A 456 3.25 13.68 23.35
C PRO A 456 1.81 13.30 23.00
N LEU A 457 1.58 12.00 22.76
CA LEU A 457 0.26 11.44 22.53
C LEU A 457 -0.58 11.62 23.79
N ALA A 458 -1.52 12.56 23.77
CA ALA A 458 -2.58 12.58 24.77
C ALA A 458 -3.43 11.33 24.54
N GLY A 459 -3.27 10.32 25.42
CA GLY A 459 -4.06 9.09 25.52
C GLY A 459 -4.61 8.59 24.20
N VAL A 460 -3.99 7.54 23.64
CA VAL A 460 -4.62 6.75 22.57
C VAL A 460 -5.84 6.06 23.17
N SER A 461 -6.92 6.80 23.40
CA SER A 461 -8.25 6.26 23.41
C SER A 461 -8.44 5.55 22.07
N PRO A 462 -9.17 4.41 22.03
CA PRO A 462 -9.63 3.89 20.75
C PRO A 462 -10.20 5.09 19.99
N ALA A 463 -9.68 5.32 18.78
CA ALA A 463 -10.11 6.45 17.98
C ALA A 463 -11.64 6.48 18.05
N PRO A 464 -12.28 7.60 18.44
CA PRO A 464 -13.73 7.68 18.35
C PRO A 464 -14.06 7.23 16.94
N GLU A 465 -15.01 6.30 16.77
CA GLU A 465 -15.41 5.80 15.47
C GLU A 465 -15.71 7.00 14.58
N ARG A 466 -14.70 7.48 13.84
CA ARG A 466 -14.89 8.55 12.89
C ARG A 466 -15.83 7.90 11.89
N PRO A 467 -17.02 8.46 11.64
CA PRO A 467 -17.94 7.90 10.66
C PRO A 467 -17.12 7.68 9.40
N ARG A 468 -16.99 6.41 8.98
CA ARG A 468 -16.15 6.01 7.85
C ARG A 468 -16.47 6.99 6.73
N THR A 469 -15.51 7.85 6.36
CA THR A 469 -15.78 8.88 5.36
C THR A 469 -16.36 8.19 4.13
N PRO A 470 -17.41 8.73 3.50
CA PRO A 470 -18.00 8.13 2.30
C PRO A 470 -16.94 7.80 1.23
N ARG A 471 -15.85 8.58 1.17
CA ARG A 471 -14.70 8.40 0.27
C ARG A 471 -13.95 7.08 0.44
N HIS A 472 -13.63 6.62 1.66
CA HIS A 472 -12.92 5.34 1.87
C HIS A 472 -13.76 4.14 1.40
N ARG A 473 -15.09 4.18 1.58
CA ARG A 473 -15.97 3.14 1.06
C ARG A 473 -16.03 3.14 -0.47
N ARG A 474 -15.87 4.30 -1.11
CA ARG A 474 -15.94 4.44 -2.57
C ARG A 474 -14.73 3.82 -3.28
N ASN A 475 -13.49 3.95 -2.79
CA ASN A 475 -12.36 3.30 -3.48
C ASN A 475 -12.41 1.76 -3.39
N LEU A 476 -12.80 1.23 -2.24
CA LEU A 476 -13.03 -0.21 -2.06
C LEU A 476 -14.18 -0.75 -2.91
N PHE A 477 -15.13 0.11 -3.27
CA PHE A 477 -16.23 -0.25 -4.16
C PHE A 477 -15.71 -0.74 -5.52
N PHE A 478 -14.75 -0.01 -6.08
CA PHE A 478 -14.16 -0.25 -7.40
C PHE A 478 -13.07 -1.31 -7.39
N ALA A 479 -12.58 -1.73 -6.22
CA ALA A 479 -11.53 -2.72 -6.11
C ALA A 479 -11.97 -4.10 -6.63
N LYS A 480 -13.26 -4.47 -6.51
CA LYS A 480 -13.76 -5.84 -6.75
C LYS A 480 -14.34 -6.06 -8.14
N ASN A 481 -14.19 -7.28 -8.69
CA ASN A 481 -15.02 -7.74 -9.80
C ASN A 481 -16.43 -8.03 -9.33
N ARG A 482 -17.41 -7.65 -10.14
CA ARG A 482 -18.84 -7.74 -9.82
C ARG A 482 -19.65 -7.96 -11.08
N LEU A 483 -20.92 -8.28 -10.88
CA LEU A 483 -21.95 -8.15 -11.89
C LEU A 483 -22.14 -6.68 -12.27
N ILE A 484 -22.13 -6.40 -13.57
CA ILE A 484 -22.47 -5.12 -14.17
C ILE A 484 -23.79 -5.31 -14.92
N GLY A 485 -24.82 -4.54 -14.58
CA GLY A 485 -26.07 -4.54 -15.35
C GLY A 485 -25.85 -3.87 -16.70
N HIS A 486 -25.73 -4.66 -17.77
CA HIS A 486 -25.39 -4.22 -19.12
C HIS A 486 -26.59 -3.58 -19.83
N GLY A 487 -26.46 -2.35 -20.32
CA GLY A 487 -27.54 -1.54 -20.88
C GLY A 487 -28.71 -1.33 -19.91
N GLY A 488 -28.42 -1.29 -18.61
CA GLY A 488 -29.43 -1.32 -17.53
C GLY A 488 -30.02 -2.72 -17.25
N GLY A 489 -29.62 -3.75 -17.97
CA GLY A 489 -30.17 -5.10 -17.88
C GLY A 489 -31.41 -5.33 -18.74
N ASN A 490 -31.91 -6.55 -18.70
CA ASN A 490 -33.12 -6.99 -19.36
C ASN A 490 -34.32 -6.78 -18.42
N PHE A 491 -35.39 -6.27 -18.99
CA PHE A 491 -36.67 -6.08 -18.32
C PHE A 491 -37.81 -6.59 -19.20
N ASN A 492 -38.53 -7.60 -18.75
CA ASN A 492 -39.61 -8.28 -19.49
C ASN A 492 -39.15 -8.87 -20.84
N GLY A 493 -37.97 -9.48 -20.89
CA GLY A 493 -37.40 -10.04 -22.11
C GLY A 493 -36.78 -9.02 -23.08
N LEU A 494 -36.85 -7.72 -22.79
CA LEU A 494 -36.28 -6.65 -23.61
C LEU A 494 -34.85 -6.33 -23.17
N HIS A 495 -33.89 -6.82 -23.94
CA HIS A 495 -32.45 -6.65 -23.72
C HIS A 495 -31.93 -5.26 -24.15
N ALA A 496 -30.97 -4.74 -23.37
CA ALA A 496 -30.22 -3.49 -23.58
C ALA A 496 -31.13 -2.29 -23.90
N SER A 497 -32.26 -2.21 -23.19
CA SER A 497 -33.26 -1.16 -23.43
C SER A 497 -32.80 0.22 -23.01
N ASN A 498 -31.76 0.30 -22.16
CA ASN A 498 -31.31 1.54 -21.56
C ASN A 498 -32.47 2.32 -20.91
N SER A 499 -33.53 1.62 -20.49
CA SER A 499 -34.77 2.22 -20.03
C SER A 499 -34.70 2.53 -18.54
N ARG A 500 -35.63 3.36 -18.07
CA ARG A 500 -35.75 3.69 -16.64
C ARG A 500 -35.99 2.45 -15.79
N GLU A 501 -36.90 1.58 -16.22
CA GLU A 501 -37.31 0.38 -15.49
C GLU A 501 -36.16 -0.64 -15.39
N ALA A 502 -35.46 -0.87 -16.50
CA ALA A 502 -34.30 -1.75 -16.53
C ALA A 502 -33.22 -1.22 -15.57
N MET A 503 -32.85 0.06 -15.72
CA MET A 503 -31.84 0.70 -14.87
C MET A 503 -32.19 0.61 -13.37
N GLU A 504 -33.44 0.88 -12.99
CA GLU A 504 -33.89 0.76 -11.59
C GLU A 504 -33.75 -0.67 -11.06
N ALA A 505 -34.16 -1.67 -11.84
CA ALA A 505 -34.03 -3.07 -11.47
C ALA A 505 -32.55 -3.49 -11.32
N ALA A 506 -31.68 -3.06 -12.24
CA ALA A 506 -30.25 -3.34 -12.14
C ALA A 506 -29.60 -2.65 -10.93
N LEU A 507 -30.00 -1.42 -10.57
CA LEU A 507 -29.44 -0.72 -9.40
C LEU A 507 -29.78 -1.39 -8.06
N ASP A 508 -30.94 -2.06 -7.97
CA ASP A 508 -31.36 -2.78 -6.77
C ASP A 508 -30.53 -4.06 -6.52
N VAL A 509 -29.92 -4.62 -7.58
CA VAL A 509 -29.17 -5.88 -7.51
C VAL A 509 -27.68 -5.66 -7.69
N ALA A 510 -27.29 -5.05 -8.81
CA ALA A 510 -25.91 -4.82 -9.17
C ALA A 510 -25.34 -3.62 -8.41
N ASN A 511 -24.02 -3.63 -8.25
CA ASN A 511 -23.32 -2.47 -7.72
C ASN A 511 -22.91 -1.50 -8.83
N ILE A 512 -22.79 -2.02 -10.04
CA ILE A 512 -22.34 -1.27 -11.19
C ILE A 512 -23.39 -1.46 -12.27
N VAL A 513 -23.81 -0.37 -12.88
CA VAL A 513 -24.72 -0.39 -14.02
C VAL A 513 -24.01 0.29 -15.17
N GLU A 514 -24.11 -0.32 -16.33
CA GLU A 514 -23.62 0.26 -17.57
C GLU A 514 -24.80 0.78 -18.39
N MET A 515 -24.63 1.97 -18.95
CA MET A 515 -25.60 2.65 -19.80
C MET A 515 -24.89 3.16 -21.05
N ASP A 516 -25.61 3.10 -22.17
CA ASP A 516 -25.14 3.52 -23.48
C ASP A 516 -25.46 5.01 -23.69
N PHE A 517 -24.50 5.75 -24.21
CA PHE A 517 -24.62 7.18 -24.50
C PHE A 517 -24.24 7.47 -25.94
N CYS A 518 -25.14 8.17 -26.64
CA CYS A 518 -24.91 8.70 -27.98
C CYS A 518 -25.25 10.20 -28.02
N MET A 519 -24.70 10.89 -29.03
CA MET A 519 -24.99 12.30 -29.23
C MET A 519 -26.30 12.46 -29.99
N GLY A 520 -27.25 13.16 -29.40
CA GLY A 520 -28.45 13.67 -30.06
C GLY A 520 -28.22 15.03 -30.70
N LYS A 521 -29.30 15.62 -31.23
CA LYS A 521 -29.24 16.92 -31.91
C LYS A 521 -28.86 18.09 -30.99
N ASP A 522 -29.30 18.03 -29.74
CA ASP A 522 -29.17 19.11 -28.75
C ASP A 522 -28.70 18.64 -27.37
N GLY A 523 -28.28 17.38 -27.23
CA GLY A 523 -27.77 16.82 -25.98
C GLY A 523 -27.54 15.30 -26.04
N LEU A 524 -27.27 14.68 -24.89
CA LEU A 524 -27.06 13.22 -24.83
C LEU A 524 -28.36 12.44 -24.83
N ILE A 525 -28.38 11.39 -25.64
CA ILE A 525 -29.41 10.34 -25.65
C ILE A 525 -28.83 9.09 -24.99
N VAL A 526 -29.63 8.43 -24.16
CA VAL A 526 -29.26 7.19 -23.47
C VAL A 526 -29.85 6.01 -24.24
N ALA A 527 -29.08 5.48 -25.20
CA ALA A 527 -29.50 4.38 -26.07
C ALA A 527 -28.29 3.73 -26.74
N HIS A 528 -28.43 2.45 -27.08
CA HIS A 528 -27.50 1.77 -27.97
C HIS A 528 -27.62 2.37 -29.38
N ASP A 529 -26.50 2.68 -30.04
CA ASP A 529 -26.51 3.10 -31.44
C ASP A 529 -27.15 1.99 -32.30
N THR A 530 -27.86 2.31 -33.38
CA THR A 530 -28.63 1.37 -34.22
C THR A 530 -29.99 0.92 -33.67
N PHE A 531 -30.37 1.27 -32.43
CA PHE A 531 -31.67 0.93 -31.86
C PHE A 531 -32.78 1.96 -32.15
N GLU A 532 -32.55 2.95 -33.01
CA GLU A 532 -33.55 3.95 -33.39
C GLU A 532 -34.92 3.34 -33.75
N PRO A 533 -35.01 2.26 -34.56
CA PRO A 533 -36.29 1.66 -34.90
C PRO A 533 -37.05 1.09 -33.69
N ARG A 534 -36.33 0.65 -32.65
CA ARG A 534 -36.94 0.13 -31.41
C ARG A 534 -37.60 1.24 -30.59
N TYR A 535 -37.18 2.49 -30.76
CA TYR A 535 -37.85 3.66 -30.20
C TYR A 535 -38.92 4.25 -31.14
N GLY A 536 -39.19 3.61 -32.29
CA GLY A 536 -40.12 4.12 -33.29
C GLY A 536 -39.61 5.37 -34.03
N LEU A 537 -38.30 5.59 -34.07
CA LEU A 537 -37.68 6.72 -34.76
C LEU A 537 -37.33 6.35 -36.21
N GLU A 538 -37.68 7.24 -37.15
CA GLU A 538 -37.32 7.10 -38.56
C GLU A 538 -35.96 7.74 -38.90
N THR A 539 -35.49 8.66 -38.06
CA THR A 539 -34.20 9.37 -38.19
C THR A 539 -33.18 8.86 -37.18
N GLY A 540 -31.89 9.00 -37.50
CA GLY A 540 -30.80 8.64 -36.60
C GLY A 540 -30.81 9.47 -35.30
N PHE A 541 -30.18 8.95 -34.24
CA PHE A 541 -30.11 9.68 -32.96
C PHE A 541 -29.48 11.08 -33.09
N ALA A 542 -28.46 11.24 -33.94
CA ALA A 542 -27.80 12.53 -34.17
C ALA A 542 -28.73 13.66 -34.65
N ASP A 543 -29.84 13.32 -35.30
CA ASP A 543 -30.84 14.28 -35.79
C ASP A 543 -32.06 14.41 -34.85
N THR A 544 -32.11 13.59 -33.79
CA THR A 544 -33.23 13.53 -32.84
C THR A 544 -32.96 14.44 -31.65
N LYS A 545 -33.93 15.28 -31.26
CA LYS A 545 -33.82 16.07 -30.04
C LYS A 545 -34.03 15.21 -28.81
N VAL A 546 -33.37 15.55 -27.70
CA VAL A 546 -33.50 14.80 -26.44
C VAL A 546 -34.95 14.78 -25.96
N ALA A 547 -35.68 15.90 -26.07
CA ALA A 547 -37.10 15.96 -25.67
C ALA A 547 -37.97 14.98 -26.47
N ASP A 548 -37.79 14.94 -27.79
CA ASP A 548 -38.54 14.05 -28.68
C ASP A 548 -38.23 12.58 -28.37
N PHE A 549 -36.96 12.25 -28.10
CA PHE A 549 -36.55 10.91 -27.67
C PHE A 549 -37.26 10.48 -26.37
N LEU A 550 -37.37 11.37 -25.37
CA LEU A 550 -37.99 11.06 -24.08
C LEU A 550 -39.51 10.80 -24.17
N GLU A 551 -40.15 11.25 -25.25
CA GLU A 551 -41.57 10.97 -25.52
C GLU A 551 -41.80 9.61 -26.18
N THR A 552 -40.75 8.98 -26.73
CA THR A 552 -40.84 7.66 -27.38
C THR A 552 -41.06 6.51 -26.39
N ARG A 553 -41.21 5.29 -26.90
CA ARG A 553 -41.21 4.06 -26.12
C ARG A 553 -40.35 3.01 -26.78
N PHE A 554 -39.54 2.33 -25.98
CA PHE A 554 -38.74 1.21 -26.46
C PHE A 554 -39.60 -0.03 -26.64
N ASP A 555 -39.64 -0.57 -27.86
CA ASP A 555 -40.55 -1.62 -28.34
C ASP A 555 -42.00 -1.38 -27.86
N GLY A 556 -42.42 -0.10 -27.83
CA GLY A 556 -43.77 0.32 -27.41
C GLY A 556 -44.09 0.16 -25.93
N THR A 557 -43.15 -0.26 -25.08
CA THR A 557 -43.44 -0.65 -23.69
C THR A 557 -42.61 0.08 -22.65
N LEU A 558 -41.28 0.17 -22.81
CA LEU A 558 -40.40 0.70 -21.76
C LEU A 558 -40.14 2.20 -21.93
N THR A 559 -39.89 2.88 -20.80
CA THR A 559 -39.75 4.33 -20.75
C THR A 559 -38.30 4.77 -20.98
N PRO A 560 -38.00 5.57 -22.01
CA PRO A 560 -36.69 6.19 -22.17
C PRO A 560 -36.29 7.04 -20.96
N ILE A 561 -34.98 7.17 -20.73
CA ILE A 561 -34.41 7.93 -19.62
C ILE A 561 -33.41 8.96 -20.12
N GLY A 562 -33.39 10.14 -19.51
CA GLY A 562 -32.45 11.20 -19.86
C GLY A 562 -31.10 11.01 -19.16
N ALA A 563 -30.02 11.48 -19.78
CA ALA A 563 -28.66 11.33 -19.25
C ALA A 563 -28.47 11.91 -17.84
N GLU A 564 -29.07 13.07 -17.56
CA GLU A 564 -29.02 13.66 -16.21
C GLU A 564 -29.68 12.76 -15.16
N GLU A 565 -30.82 12.14 -15.50
CA GLU A 565 -31.56 11.29 -14.59
C GLU A 565 -30.81 9.98 -14.30
N VAL A 566 -30.12 9.43 -15.31
CA VAL A 566 -29.20 8.30 -15.14
C VAL A 566 -28.13 8.65 -14.10
N VAL A 567 -27.44 9.77 -14.27
CA VAL A 567 -26.37 10.20 -13.35
C VAL A 567 -26.90 10.44 -11.94
N ARG A 568 -28.03 11.15 -11.79
CA ARG A 568 -28.65 11.40 -10.48
C ARG A 568 -29.01 10.10 -9.75
N ARG A 569 -29.58 9.13 -10.45
CA ARG A 569 -30.02 7.86 -9.86
C ARG A 569 -28.87 7.00 -9.39
N ALA A 570 -27.84 6.82 -10.22
CA ALA A 570 -26.63 6.09 -9.83
C ALA A 570 -26.00 6.71 -8.58
N THR A 571 -25.86 8.04 -8.57
CA THR A 571 -25.30 8.82 -7.46
C THR A 571 -26.13 8.66 -6.18
N ARG A 572 -27.45 8.83 -6.26
CA ARG A 572 -28.37 8.68 -5.12
C ARG A 572 -28.37 7.27 -4.54
N ALA A 573 -28.25 6.26 -5.39
CA ALA A 573 -28.17 4.86 -4.97
C ALA A 573 -26.78 4.50 -4.39
N GLY A 574 -25.78 5.40 -4.50
CA GLY A 574 -24.41 5.13 -4.10
C GLY A 574 -23.72 4.07 -4.96
N LYS A 575 -24.17 3.89 -6.20
CA LYS A 575 -23.72 2.88 -7.15
C LYS A 575 -22.79 3.49 -8.21
N ALA A 576 -21.99 2.68 -8.89
CA ALA A 576 -21.16 3.18 -9.98
C ALA A 576 -21.90 3.12 -11.33
N LEU A 577 -21.58 4.08 -12.17
CA LEU A 577 -22.07 4.17 -13.54
C LEU A 577 -20.90 3.95 -14.51
N VAL A 578 -21.01 2.92 -15.34
CA VAL A 578 -20.14 2.73 -16.50
C VAL A 578 -20.83 3.40 -17.69
N CYS A 579 -20.15 4.37 -18.30
CA CYS A 579 -20.66 5.08 -19.47
C CYS A 579 -20.04 4.47 -20.73
N ASP A 580 -20.84 3.68 -21.45
CA ASP A 580 -20.47 3.21 -22.78
C ASP A 580 -20.80 4.30 -23.80
N ILE A 581 -19.78 4.74 -24.54
CA ILE A 581 -19.91 5.78 -25.56
C ILE A 581 -20.05 5.08 -26.92
N LYS A 582 -21.24 5.23 -27.54
CA LYS A 582 -21.65 4.56 -28.80
C LYS A 582 -21.45 5.33 -30.14
N PRO A 583 -20.48 6.24 -30.35
CA PRO A 583 -20.34 6.95 -31.63
C PRO A 583 -19.42 6.24 -32.64
N THR A 584 -19.52 6.71 -33.89
CA THR A 584 -18.48 6.63 -34.93
C THR A 584 -17.23 7.43 -34.49
N LYS A 585 -16.05 7.12 -35.05
CA LYS A 585 -14.72 7.59 -34.57
C LYS A 585 -14.60 9.08 -34.16
N ASP A 586 -15.41 9.97 -34.72
CA ASP A 586 -15.29 11.42 -34.52
C ASP A 586 -16.17 12.01 -33.40
N ALA A 587 -17.16 11.27 -32.88
CA ALA A 587 -18.12 11.82 -31.90
C ALA A 587 -17.81 11.49 -30.42
N TYR A 588 -16.80 10.67 -30.13
CA TYR A 588 -16.41 10.34 -28.75
C TYR A 588 -16.14 11.58 -27.91
N LYS A 589 -15.37 12.52 -28.47
CA LYS A 589 -14.99 13.78 -27.80
C LYS A 589 -16.21 14.58 -27.35
N SER A 590 -17.19 14.76 -28.24
CA SER A 590 -18.39 15.55 -27.94
C SER A 590 -19.25 14.86 -26.88
N VAL A 591 -19.40 13.53 -26.95
CA VAL A 591 -20.15 12.77 -25.95
C VAL A 591 -19.46 12.84 -24.59
N ALA A 592 -18.15 12.63 -24.52
CA ALA A 592 -17.38 12.68 -23.28
C ALA A 592 -17.41 14.08 -22.63
N GLN A 593 -17.38 15.15 -23.44
CA GLN A 593 -17.49 16.53 -22.96
C GLN A 593 -18.84 16.82 -22.33
N GLU A 594 -19.93 16.46 -23.00
CA GLU A 594 -21.27 16.70 -22.48
C GLU A 594 -21.56 15.82 -21.26
N LEU A 595 -21.09 14.57 -21.27
CA LEU A 595 -21.19 13.66 -20.14
C LEU A 595 -20.44 14.23 -18.92
N ARG A 596 -19.24 14.80 -19.13
CA ARG A 596 -18.48 15.44 -18.07
C ARG A 596 -19.26 16.60 -17.44
N ARG A 597 -19.88 17.46 -18.26
CA ARG A 597 -20.74 18.57 -17.81
C ARG A 597 -21.89 18.06 -16.92
N ILE A 598 -22.62 17.05 -17.38
CA ILE A 598 -23.74 16.45 -16.64
C ILE A 598 -23.26 15.86 -15.29
N ILE A 599 -22.11 15.20 -15.27
CA ILE A 599 -21.55 14.63 -14.02
C ILE A 599 -21.14 15.72 -13.04
N GLU A 600 -20.58 16.84 -13.51
CA GLU A 600 -20.25 17.98 -12.63
C GLU A 600 -21.49 18.58 -11.97
N GLU A 601 -22.62 18.61 -12.68
CA GLU A 601 -23.86 19.23 -12.20
C GLU A 601 -24.71 18.30 -11.33
N HIS A 602 -24.73 16.99 -11.64
CA HIS A 602 -25.72 16.06 -11.10
C HIS A 602 -25.15 14.80 -10.47
N GLY A 603 -23.83 14.60 -10.54
CA GLY A 603 -23.20 13.35 -10.14
C GLY A 603 -21.92 13.52 -9.35
N GLU A 604 -21.19 12.42 -9.26
CA GLU A 604 -19.91 12.32 -8.58
C GLU A 604 -18.91 11.70 -9.55
N ILE A 605 -17.88 12.46 -9.94
CA ILE A 605 -16.85 11.97 -10.88
C ILE A 605 -16.13 10.72 -10.35
N GLU A 606 -16.10 10.56 -9.03
CA GLU A 606 -15.54 9.38 -8.37
C GLU A 606 -16.38 8.11 -8.55
N GLN A 607 -17.65 8.24 -8.94
CA GLN A 607 -18.56 7.11 -9.15
C GLN A 607 -18.72 6.73 -10.63
N THR A 608 -18.14 7.50 -11.54
CA THR A 608 -18.24 7.27 -12.98
C THR A 608 -17.01 6.58 -13.54
N VAL A 609 -17.24 5.62 -14.42
CA VAL A 609 -16.23 4.96 -15.24
C VAL A 609 -16.58 5.22 -16.71
N ILE A 610 -15.66 5.79 -17.48
CA ILE A 610 -15.85 5.99 -18.93
C ILE A 610 -15.26 4.83 -19.72
N GLN A 611 -15.93 4.32 -20.75
CA GLN A 611 -15.31 3.32 -21.64
C GLN A 611 -14.43 4.01 -22.68
N CYS A 612 -13.17 3.59 -22.81
CA CYS A 612 -12.23 4.10 -23.81
C CYS A 612 -11.80 2.95 -24.73
N TYR A 613 -11.97 3.12 -26.04
CA TYR A 613 -11.73 2.06 -27.01
C TYR A 613 -10.35 2.17 -27.69
N SER A 614 -9.75 3.35 -27.66
CA SER A 614 -8.44 3.66 -28.24
C SER A 614 -7.58 4.48 -27.28
N VAL A 615 -6.29 4.64 -27.61
CA VAL A 615 -5.37 5.49 -26.82
C VAL A 615 -5.81 6.95 -26.87
N GLU A 616 -6.37 7.38 -28.00
CA GLU A 616 -6.91 8.72 -28.22
C GLU A 616 -8.12 8.99 -27.32
N ASP A 617 -9.05 8.04 -27.22
CA ASP A 617 -10.23 8.13 -26.34
C ASP A 617 -9.81 8.27 -24.87
N PHE A 618 -8.83 7.46 -24.46
CA PHE A 618 -8.30 7.48 -23.10
C PHE A 618 -7.61 8.81 -22.79
N THR A 619 -6.79 9.30 -23.72
CA THR A 619 -6.11 10.60 -23.58
C THR A 619 -7.11 11.74 -23.44
N GLU A 620 -8.17 11.74 -24.24
CA GLU A 620 -9.22 12.76 -24.16
C GLU A 620 -10.01 12.66 -22.84
N ALA A 621 -10.36 11.45 -22.40
CA ALA A 621 -11.01 11.24 -21.10
C ALA A 621 -10.15 11.79 -19.94
N MET A 622 -8.84 11.54 -19.96
CA MET A 622 -7.92 12.08 -18.95
C MET A 622 -7.85 13.60 -19.01
N ARG A 623 -7.82 14.19 -20.21
CA ARG A 623 -7.83 15.65 -20.42
C ARG A 623 -9.10 16.31 -19.87
N LEU A 624 -10.24 15.62 -19.94
CA LEU A 624 -11.54 16.08 -19.41
C LEU A 624 -11.69 15.85 -17.90
N GLY A 625 -10.70 15.23 -17.24
CA GLY A 625 -10.69 15.05 -15.79
C GLY A 625 -11.42 13.81 -15.28
N PHE A 626 -11.74 12.84 -16.15
CA PHE A 626 -12.24 11.54 -15.70
C PHE A 626 -11.18 10.84 -14.83
N LYS A 627 -11.64 10.20 -13.76
CA LYS A 627 -10.77 9.53 -12.77
C LYS A 627 -10.64 8.04 -13.00
N ARG A 628 -11.58 7.43 -13.75
CA ARG A 628 -11.66 5.99 -13.99
C ARG A 628 -12.12 5.73 -15.42
N ALA A 629 -11.45 4.79 -16.09
CA ALA A 629 -11.77 4.36 -17.43
C ALA A 629 -11.70 2.85 -17.58
N MET A 630 -12.64 2.25 -18.31
CA MET A 630 -12.59 0.85 -18.72
C MET A 630 -12.04 0.76 -20.14
N LEU A 631 -11.27 -0.29 -20.46
CA LEU A 631 -10.63 -0.50 -21.76
C LEU A 631 -11.19 -1.76 -22.46
N PRO A 632 -12.24 -1.63 -23.29
CA PRO A 632 -12.82 -2.75 -24.02
C PRO A 632 -12.00 -3.17 -25.25
N ALA A 633 -11.85 -4.48 -25.46
CA ALA A 633 -11.20 -5.03 -26.66
C ALA A 633 -12.17 -5.34 -27.81
N TRP A 634 -13.49 -5.35 -27.60
CA TRP A 634 -14.43 -5.84 -28.61
C TRP A 634 -14.74 -4.88 -29.76
N LYS A 635 -14.49 -3.57 -29.63
CA LYS A 635 -14.85 -2.60 -30.68
C LYS A 635 -13.79 -2.54 -31.80
N TYR A 636 -12.55 -2.18 -31.48
CA TYR A 636 -11.48 -2.06 -32.47
C TYR A 636 -10.63 -3.33 -32.64
N PHE A 637 -10.63 -4.21 -31.63
CA PHE A 637 -9.78 -5.40 -31.63
C PHE A 637 -10.58 -6.71 -31.68
N TYR A 638 -11.82 -6.66 -32.17
CA TYR A 638 -12.72 -7.81 -32.26
C TYR A 638 -12.06 -9.03 -32.93
N ARG A 639 -11.18 -8.82 -33.91
CA ARG A 639 -10.52 -9.92 -34.63
C ARG A 639 -9.53 -10.72 -33.77
N ASN A 640 -8.89 -10.10 -32.78
CA ASN A 640 -7.97 -10.78 -31.88
C ASN A 640 -7.93 -10.05 -30.52
N PRO A 641 -8.95 -10.28 -29.65
CA PRO A 641 -9.11 -9.53 -28.40
C PRO A 641 -8.07 -9.88 -27.33
N ILE A 642 -7.23 -10.90 -27.55
CA ILE A 642 -6.08 -11.28 -26.72
C ILE A 642 -4.78 -11.24 -27.53
N GLY A 643 -4.77 -10.47 -28.63
CA GLY A 643 -3.65 -10.34 -29.54
C GLY A 643 -2.65 -9.26 -29.11
N PRO A 644 -1.47 -9.22 -29.76
CA PRO A 644 -0.41 -8.26 -29.44
C PRO A 644 -0.85 -6.80 -29.55
N GLU A 645 -1.74 -6.46 -30.49
CA GLU A 645 -2.26 -5.09 -30.66
C GLU A 645 -3.09 -4.62 -29.46
N VAL A 646 -3.88 -5.51 -28.83
CA VAL A 646 -4.67 -5.20 -27.63
C VAL A 646 -3.75 -4.95 -26.45
N PHE A 647 -2.73 -5.79 -26.29
CA PHE A 647 -1.71 -5.60 -25.26
C PHE A 647 -0.96 -4.27 -25.44
N ASP A 648 -0.68 -3.87 -26.68
CA ASP A 648 -0.08 -2.56 -26.97
C ASP A 648 -0.99 -1.39 -26.57
N PHE A 649 -2.27 -1.48 -26.93
CA PHE A 649 -3.28 -0.52 -26.49
C PHE A 649 -3.33 -0.39 -24.97
N TYR A 650 -3.42 -1.50 -24.25
CA TYR A 650 -3.45 -1.49 -22.78
C TYR A 650 -2.18 -0.89 -22.17
N ARG A 651 -1.01 -1.26 -22.69
CA ARG A 651 0.28 -0.73 -22.20
C ARG A 651 0.35 0.79 -22.36
N ARG A 652 -0.02 1.31 -23.53
CA ARG A 652 0.02 2.76 -23.83
C ARG A 652 -0.96 3.54 -22.94
N CYS A 653 -2.15 3.00 -22.65
CA CYS A 653 -3.06 3.63 -21.69
C CYS A 653 -2.50 3.65 -20.26
N ILE A 654 -1.87 2.55 -19.82
CA ILE A 654 -1.23 2.46 -18.50
C ILE A 654 -0.05 3.44 -18.39
N GLU A 655 0.75 3.60 -19.45
CA GLU A 655 1.83 4.59 -19.54
C GLU A 655 1.33 6.03 -19.43
N ILE A 656 0.15 6.33 -19.97
CA ILE A 656 -0.47 7.65 -19.85
C ILE A 656 -0.96 7.91 -18.42
N ASN A 657 -1.77 7.00 -17.87
CA ASN A 657 -2.29 7.12 -16.52
C ASN A 657 -2.76 5.77 -15.96
N ALA A 658 -1.86 5.03 -15.33
CA ALA A 658 -2.15 3.74 -14.71
C ALA A 658 -3.29 3.81 -13.67
N ASP A 659 -3.36 4.88 -12.87
CA ASP A 659 -4.33 5.01 -11.78
C ASP A 659 -5.76 5.16 -12.30
N ALA A 660 -5.92 5.71 -13.50
CA ALA A 660 -7.23 5.88 -14.12
C ALA A 660 -7.73 4.62 -14.83
N VAL A 661 -6.88 3.65 -15.16
CA VAL A 661 -7.34 2.39 -15.75
C VAL A 661 -8.09 1.61 -14.67
N TRP A 662 -9.41 1.52 -14.80
CA TRP A 662 -10.24 0.76 -13.88
C TRP A 662 -10.27 -0.72 -14.26
N GLY A 663 -10.54 -1.08 -15.50
CA GLY A 663 -10.66 -2.50 -15.88
C GLY A 663 -10.50 -2.74 -17.36
N LEU A 664 -10.20 -3.99 -17.72
CA LEU A 664 -10.14 -4.49 -19.09
C LEU A 664 -11.43 -5.25 -19.37
N SER A 665 -11.97 -5.09 -20.57
CA SER A 665 -13.25 -5.72 -20.92
C SER A 665 -13.12 -6.52 -22.21
N LEU A 666 -13.47 -7.80 -22.16
CA LEU A 666 -13.26 -8.78 -23.24
C LEU A 666 -14.59 -9.40 -23.65
N PRO A 667 -14.80 -9.71 -24.94
CA PRO A 667 -15.95 -10.50 -25.35
C PRO A 667 -15.83 -11.93 -24.81
N TYR A 668 -16.96 -12.59 -24.50
CA TYR A 668 -16.99 -13.98 -24.07
C TYR A 668 -16.41 -14.90 -25.14
N THR A 669 -17.00 -14.90 -26.33
CA THR A 669 -16.52 -15.67 -27.48
C THR A 669 -16.64 -14.83 -28.73
N ASN A 670 -15.77 -15.05 -29.71
CA ASN A 670 -16.00 -14.61 -31.08
C ASN A 670 -15.41 -15.60 -32.08
N LYS A 671 -15.53 -15.31 -33.38
CA LYS A 671 -15.03 -16.19 -34.47
C LYS A 671 -13.52 -16.49 -34.40
N HIS A 672 -12.77 -15.80 -33.55
CA HIS A 672 -11.32 -15.84 -33.45
C HIS A 672 -10.82 -16.11 -32.02
N MET A 673 -11.72 -16.38 -31.07
CA MET A 673 -11.39 -16.66 -29.67
C MET A 673 -12.41 -17.63 -29.07
N ASP A 674 -11.90 -18.76 -28.59
CA ASP A 674 -12.67 -19.77 -27.85
C ASP A 674 -12.79 -19.37 -26.37
N GLY A 675 -13.67 -18.42 -26.03
CA GLY A 675 -14.05 -18.22 -24.62
C GLY A 675 -12.99 -17.59 -23.71
N PRO A 676 -13.35 -17.14 -22.49
CA PRO A 676 -12.39 -16.98 -21.41
C PRO A 676 -12.00 -18.36 -20.86
N ILE A 677 -10.78 -18.79 -21.16
CA ILE A 677 -10.19 -20.06 -20.70
C ILE A 677 -8.96 -19.73 -19.84
N ILE A 678 -9.04 -20.01 -18.53
CA ILE A 678 -7.94 -19.75 -17.58
C ILE A 678 -6.68 -20.58 -17.90
N ASP A 679 -6.82 -21.68 -18.62
CA ASP A 679 -5.67 -22.47 -19.03
C ASP A 679 -4.99 -21.93 -20.29
N HIS A 680 -5.61 -21.01 -21.03
CA HIS A 680 -5.02 -20.47 -22.25
C HIS A 680 -3.92 -19.44 -21.93
N PRO A 681 -2.67 -19.63 -22.38
CA PRO A 681 -1.57 -18.70 -22.08
C PRO A 681 -1.87 -17.24 -22.43
N ASP A 682 -2.48 -16.96 -23.59
CA ASP A 682 -2.77 -15.57 -24.00
C ASP A 682 -3.89 -14.92 -23.18
N PHE A 683 -4.88 -15.69 -22.70
CA PHE A 683 -5.86 -15.16 -21.76
C PHE A 683 -5.20 -14.87 -20.42
N MET A 684 -4.32 -15.77 -19.98
CA MET A 684 -3.57 -15.63 -18.73
C MET A 684 -2.61 -14.44 -18.72
N ARG A 685 -2.07 -14.07 -19.89
CA ARG A 685 -1.26 -12.85 -20.03
C ARG A 685 -2.03 -11.58 -19.68
N MET A 686 -3.37 -11.55 -19.76
CA MET A 686 -4.17 -10.40 -19.31
C MET A 686 -3.91 -10.03 -17.85
N PHE A 687 -3.65 -11.03 -17.01
CA PHE A 687 -3.38 -10.81 -15.59
C PHE A 687 -2.03 -10.10 -15.34
N ALA A 688 -1.15 -10.03 -16.33
CA ALA A 688 0.07 -9.21 -16.26
C ALA A 688 -0.19 -7.71 -16.46
N PHE A 689 -1.28 -7.32 -17.14
CA PHE A 689 -1.51 -5.92 -17.50
C PHE A 689 -2.32 -5.20 -16.44
N TRP A 690 -3.53 -5.67 -16.11
CA TRP A 690 -4.35 -4.97 -15.12
C TRP A 690 -5.45 -5.81 -14.49
N LYS A 691 -5.90 -5.35 -13.32
CA LYS A 691 -6.33 -6.25 -12.24
C LYS A 691 -7.78 -6.71 -12.26
N ARG A 692 -8.60 -6.12 -13.14
CA ARG A 692 -10.03 -6.37 -13.26
C ARG A 692 -10.34 -6.68 -14.71
N ILE A 693 -10.73 -7.91 -14.97
CA ILE A 693 -11.15 -8.39 -16.28
C ILE A 693 -12.65 -8.59 -16.21
N PHE A 694 -13.36 -7.99 -17.14
CA PHE A 694 -14.80 -8.14 -17.31
C PHE A 694 -15.09 -8.88 -18.59
N ILE A 695 -16.01 -9.84 -18.53
CA ILE A 695 -16.45 -10.60 -19.69
C ILE A 695 -17.80 -10.06 -20.15
N HIS A 696 -17.89 -9.77 -21.44
CA HIS A 696 -19.06 -9.20 -22.10
C HIS A 696 -19.71 -10.21 -23.04
N GLY A 697 -21.04 -10.28 -23.04
CA GLY A 697 -21.81 -11.14 -23.95
C GLY A 697 -21.71 -12.63 -23.63
N ALA A 698 -21.38 -12.99 -22.39
CA ALA A 698 -21.44 -14.38 -21.95
C ALA A 698 -22.91 -14.84 -21.85
N PRO A 699 -23.23 -16.09 -22.24
CA PRO A 699 -24.55 -16.62 -22.01
C PRO A 699 -24.76 -16.88 -20.51
N ALA A 700 -25.98 -16.73 -20.03
CA ALA A 700 -26.26 -16.68 -18.59
C ALA A 700 -25.95 -17.98 -17.83
N GLU A 701 -26.02 -19.13 -18.51
CA GLU A 701 -25.59 -20.43 -17.95
C GLU A 701 -24.10 -20.50 -17.63
N GLU A 702 -23.28 -19.64 -18.23
CA GLU A 702 -21.82 -19.60 -18.02
C GLU A 702 -21.44 -18.63 -16.89
N TYR A 703 -22.36 -17.77 -16.43
CA TYR A 703 -22.06 -16.79 -15.39
C TYR A 703 -21.45 -17.42 -14.13
N PRO A 704 -21.97 -18.54 -13.57
CA PRO A 704 -21.34 -19.17 -12.42
C PRO A 704 -19.90 -19.61 -12.69
N ARG A 705 -19.63 -20.23 -13.85
CA ARG A 705 -18.28 -20.67 -14.20
C ARG A 705 -17.32 -19.47 -14.33
N ILE A 706 -17.76 -18.40 -14.98
CA ILE A 706 -16.98 -17.18 -15.18
C ILE A 706 -16.71 -16.48 -13.84
N LEU A 707 -17.72 -16.31 -12.98
CA LEU A 707 -17.54 -15.72 -11.65
C LEU A 707 -16.62 -16.55 -10.75
N ARG A 708 -16.56 -17.88 -10.92
CA ARG A 708 -15.61 -18.74 -10.19
C ARG A 708 -14.15 -18.56 -10.64
N MET A 709 -13.93 -18.09 -11.87
CA MET A 709 -12.64 -17.57 -12.33
C MET A 709 -12.33 -16.19 -11.72
N ASN A 710 -13.26 -15.65 -10.93
CA ASN A 710 -13.19 -14.36 -10.25
C ASN A 710 -13.00 -13.20 -11.23
N VAL A 711 -13.52 -13.32 -12.45
CA VAL A 711 -13.64 -12.21 -13.41
C VAL A 711 -15.05 -11.61 -13.32
N GLY A 712 -15.18 -10.32 -13.65
CA GLY A 712 -16.47 -9.63 -13.65
C GLY A 712 -17.29 -9.98 -14.90
N LEU A 713 -18.57 -9.62 -14.88
CA LEU A 713 -19.50 -9.93 -15.96
C LEU A 713 -20.36 -8.71 -16.29
N PHE A 714 -20.46 -8.40 -17.57
CA PHE A 714 -21.58 -7.65 -18.11
C PHE A 714 -22.73 -8.62 -18.29
N ALA A 715 -23.75 -8.47 -17.46
CA ALA A 715 -24.88 -9.36 -17.42
C ALA A 715 -26.16 -8.61 -17.73
N ASP A 716 -26.96 -9.23 -18.57
CA ASP A 716 -28.29 -8.72 -18.91
C ASP A 716 -29.31 -9.11 -17.85
N TRP A 717 -29.11 -10.22 -17.14
CA TRP A 717 -30.03 -10.74 -16.13
C TRP A 717 -29.29 -11.68 -15.17
N ILE A 718 -29.98 -12.34 -14.24
CA ILE A 718 -29.37 -13.27 -13.27
C ILE A 718 -29.13 -14.64 -13.89
N ASP A 719 -30.17 -15.25 -14.48
CA ASP A 719 -30.06 -16.49 -15.24
C ASP A 719 -31.09 -16.59 -16.37
N ARG A 720 -31.07 -17.66 -17.17
CA ARG A 720 -31.99 -17.88 -18.30
C ARG A 720 -33.49 -17.68 -18.01
N LYS A 721 -33.94 -17.73 -16.76
CA LYS A 721 -35.34 -17.61 -16.33
C LYS A 721 -35.57 -16.48 -15.32
N THR A 722 -34.54 -15.77 -14.88
CA THR A 722 -34.61 -14.81 -13.78
C THR A 722 -33.90 -13.52 -14.17
N GLU A 723 -34.66 -12.43 -14.16
CA GLU A 723 -34.23 -11.07 -14.44
C GLU A 723 -33.82 -10.32 -13.16
N PHE A 724 -33.16 -9.16 -13.29
CA PHE A 724 -32.81 -8.34 -12.12
C PHE A 724 -34.03 -7.90 -11.32
N LYS A 725 -35.15 -7.63 -11.99
CA LYS A 725 -36.42 -7.24 -11.34
C LYS A 725 -37.00 -8.32 -10.41
N ASP A 726 -36.60 -9.58 -10.57
CA ASP A 726 -37.14 -10.70 -9.78
C ASP A 726 -36.42 -10.83 -8.43
N VAL A 727 -35.26 -10.19 -8.28
CA VAL A 727 -34.48 -10.20 -7.04
C VAL A 727 -35.10 -9.20 -6.05
N PRO A 728 -35.36 -9.59 -4.79
CA PRO A 728 -35.93 -8.67 -3.82
C PRO A 728 -35.00 -7.50 -3.52
N LYS A 729 -35.60 -6.32 -3.39
CA LYS A 729 -34.87 -5.11 -3.00
C LYS A 729 -34.13 -5.30 -1.68
N GLY A 730 -32.83 -5.01 -1.68
CA GLY A 730 -31.97 -5.09 -0.50
C GLY A 730 -31.44 -6.50 -0.19
N PHE A 731 -31.68 -7.50 -1.04
CA PHE A 731 -31.09 -8.82 -0.90
C PHE A 731 -29.55 -8.75 -0.94
N ASP A 732 -28.90 -9.34 0.05
CA ASP A 732 -27.45 -9.45 0.13
C ASP A 732 -27.04 -10.92 0.06
N TRP A 733 -26.51 -11.30 -1.11
CA TRP A 733 -26.16 -12.68 -1.40
C TRP A 733 -25.06 -13.23 -0.46
N ARG A 734 -24.16 -12.38 0.06
CA ARG A 734 -23.09 -12.82 0.96
C ARG A 734 -23.65 -13.18 2.32
N ARG A 735 -24.46 -12.28 2.90
CA ARG A 735 -25.17 -12.56 4.16
C ARG A 735 -25.99 -13.83 4.05
N TYR A 736 -26.66 -14.02 2.92
CA TYR A 736 -27.40 -15.25 2.64
C TYR A 736 -26.52 -16.51 2.68
N LEU A 737 -25.36 -16.51 2.02
CA LEU A 737 -24.44 -17.67 2.05
C LEU A 737 -23.89 -17.95 3.46
N PHE A 738 -23.52 -16.91 4.22
CA PHE A 738 -23.06 -17.07 5.60
C PHE A 738 -24.13 -17.67 6.51
N LEU A 739 -25.36 -17.18 6.39
CA LEU A 739 -26.52 -17.70 7.11
C LEU A 739 -26.93 -19.10 6.65
N ASN A 740 -26.49 -19.55 5.47
CA ASN A 740 -26.92 -20.81 4.86
C ASN A 740 -25.71 -21.62 4.35
N ARG A 741 -24.76 -21.98 5.24
CA ARG A 741 -23.51 -22.68 4.88
C ARG A 741 -23.70 -24.02 4.14
N ASP A 742 -24.87 -24.65 4.25
CA ASP A 742 -25.21 -25.83 3.45
C ASP A 742 -25.25 -25.53 1.94
N VAL A 743 -25.61 -24.30 1.54
CA VAL A 743 -25.57 -23.84 0.15
C VAL A 743 -24.13 -23.78 -0.37
N ILE A 744 -23.19 -23.33 0.48
CA ILE A 744 -21.76 -23.27 0.17
C ILE A 744 -21.19 -24.67 -0.06
N LYS A 745 -21.55 -25.64 0.81
CA LYS A 745 -21.08 -27.03 0.72
C LYS A 745 -21.54 -27.74 -0.56
N ALA A 746 -22.62 -27.28 -1.18
CA ALA A 746 -23.10 -27.78 -2.47
C ALA A 746 -22.41 -27.11 -3.68
N GLU A 747 -21.26 -26.46 -3.48
CA GLU A 747 -20.45 -25.75 -4.48
C GLU A 747 -21.14 -24.56 -5.17
N ARG A 748 -22.18 -24.00 -4.55
CA ARG A 748 -22.92 -22.82 -5.03
C ARG A 748 -22.41 -21.57 -4.31
N VAL A 749 -21.35 -20.96 -4.83
CA VAL A 749 -20.54 -19.96 -4.09
C VAL A 749 -20.48 -18.59 -4.76
N THR A 750 -21.20 -18.38 -5.86
CA THR A 750 -21.22 -17.09 -6.57
C THR A 750 -22.46 -16.26 -6.25
N GLU A 751 -22.41 -14.95 -6.53
CA GLU A 751 -23.55 -14.03 -6.42
C GLU A 751 -24.79 -14.56 -7.16
N VAL A 752 -24.63 -15.02 -8.40
CA VAL A 752 -25.71 -15.59 -9.22
C VAL A 752 -26.30 -16.84 -8.58
N GLU A 753 -25.47 -17.78 -8.15
CA GLU A 753 -25.94 -19.04 -7.57
C GLU A 753 -26.66 -18.86 -6.23
N ALA A 754 -26.22 -17.90 -5.42
CA ALA A 754 -26.86 -17.55 -4.16
C ALA A 754 -28.25 -16.95 -4.38
N ILE A 755 -28.38 -16.01 -5.33
CA ILE A 755 -29.66 -15.42 -5.73
C ILE A 755 -30.61 -16.51 -6.26
N GLN A 756 -30.12 -17.37 -7.16
CA GLN A 756 -30.90 -18.49 -7.71
C GLN A 756 -31.38 -19.44 -6.62
N HIS A 757 -30.50 -19.81 -5.68
CA HIS A 757 -30.88 -20.68 -4.57
C HIS A 757 -31.97 -20.05 -3.72
N TYR A 758 -31.83 -18.76 -3.39
CA TYR A 758 -32.83 -18.04 -2.61
C TYR A 758 -34.18 -17.98 -3.31
N LEU A 759 -34.22 -17.54 -4.57
CA LEU A 759 -35.46 -17.41 -5.35
C LEU A 759 -36.16 -18.75 -5.57
N LYS A 760 -35.39 -19.82 -5.80
CA LYS A 760 -35.95 -21.14 -6.09
C LYS A 760 -36.40 -21.92 -4.84
N TYR A 761 -35.67 -21.79 -3.74
CA TYR A 761 -35.87 -22.60 -2.53
C TYR A 761 -35.95 -21.74 -1.27
N GLY A 762 -34.99 -20.83 -1.09
CA GLY A 762 -34.82 -20.11 0.17
C GLY A 762 -36.03 -19.31 0.63
N GLN A 763 -36.76 -18.69 -0.31
CA GLN A 763 -37.97 -17.95 0.01
C GLN A 763 -39.09 -18.87 0.53
N ALA A 764 -39.34 -19.99 -0.15
CA ALA A 764 -40.36 -20.96 0.25
C ALA A 764 -40.00 -21.65 1.58
N GLU A 765 -38.71 -21.84 1.84
CA GLU A 765 -38.18 -22.45 3.06
C GLU A 765 -38.07 -21.46 4.24
N GLY A 766 -38.34 -20.17 4.03
CA GLY A 766 -38.21 -19.14 5.08
C GLY A 766 -36.77 -18.95 5.57
N ARG A 767 -35.77 -19.15 4.68
CA ARG A 767 -34.36 -19.02 5.04
C ARG A 767 -34.00 -17.57 5.39
N PRO A 768 -33.22 -17.33 6.45
CA PRO A 768 -32.82 -15.99 6.84
C PRO A 768 -31.88 -15.36 5.80
N THR A 769 -32.08 -14.06 5.57
CA THR A 769 -31.33 -13.25 4.60
C THR A 769 -30.56 -12.10 5.24
N ASP A 770 -30.80 -11.81 6.53
CA ASP A 770 -30.11 -10.78 7.28
C ASP A 770 -29.70 -11.26 8.68
N TYR A 771 -28.71 -10.60 9.26
CA TYR A 771 -28.21 -10.93 10.59
C TYR A 771 -29.15 -10.40 11.69
N ASP A 772 -29.41 -11.22 12.69
CA ASP A 772 -30.15 -10.85 13.90
C ASP A 772 -29.17 -10.71 15.06
N LEU A 773 -28.61 -9.51 15.21
CA LEU A 773 -27.56 -9.21 16.19
C LEU A 773 -28.07 -8.27 17.29
N PRO A 774 -27.71 -8.53 18.56
CA PRO A 774 -28.06 -7.65 19.67
C PRO A 774 -27.25 -6.36 19.61
N THR A 775 -27.80 -5.31 20.22
CA THR A 775 -27.08 -4.04 20.43
C THR A 775 -25.75 -4.29 21.16
N GLY A 776 -24.65 -3.79 20.61
CA GLY A 776 -23.31 -3.94 21.19
C GLY A 776 -22.58 -5.23 20.82
N PHE A 777 -23.12 -6.05 19.90
CA PHE A 777 -22.41 -7.22 19.39
C PHE A 777 -21.03 -6.84 18.82
N THR A 778 -19.98 -7.47 19.34
CA THR A 778 -18.64 -7.41 18.74
C THR A 778 -18.18 -8.82 18.45
N TYR A 779 -17.75 -9.10 17.21
CA TYR A 779 -17.31 -10.45 16.85
C TYR A 779 -16.11 -10.90 17.71
N SER A 780 -15.20 -9.97 18.04
CA SER A 780 -14.05 -10.22 18.92
C SER A 780 -14.47 -10.58 20.34
N GLY A 781 -15.46 -9.89 20.93
CA GLY A 781 -16.05 -10.23 22.23
C GLY A 781 -16.70 -11.60 22.21
N TYR A 782 -17.55 -11.84 21.21
CA TYR A 782 -18.26 -13.10 21.02
C TYR A 782 -17.31 -14.30 20.91
N ILE A 783 -16.29 -14.22 20.05
CA ILE A 783 -15.30 -15.30 19.88
C ILE A 783 -14.41 -15.43 21.13
N GLY A 784 -14.04 -14.31 21.76
CA GLY A 784 -13.18 -14.30 22.95
C GLY A 784 -13.82 -15.02 24.14
N ARG A 785 -15.13 -14.81 24.34
CA ARG A 785 -15.91 -15.47 25.40
C ARG A 785 -16.29 -16.91 25.06
N ASN A 786 -16.25 -17.28 23.78
CA ASN A 786 -16.60 -18.62 23.29
C ASN A 786 -15.44 -19.27 22.51
N PRO A 787 -14.32 -19.67 23.15
CA PRO A 787 -13.12 -20.15 22.46
C PRO A 787 -13.34 -21.36 21.53
N ARG A 788 -14.38 -22.17 21.80
CA ARG A 788 -14.77 -23.33 20.97
C ARG A 788 -15.14 -22.93 19.53
N LEU A 789 -15.62 -21.71 19.32
CA LEU A 789 -16.03 -21.21 18.00
C LEU A 789 -14.85 -21.16 17.02
N ARG A 790 -13.64 -20.86 17.50
CA ARG A 790 -12.42 -20.87 16.68
C ARG A 790 -12.13 -22.26 16.11
N LYS A 791 -12.35 -23.32 16.91
CA LYS A 791 -12.18 -24.71 16.47
C LYS A 791 -13.22 -25.13 15.42
N ALA A 792 -14.35 -24.43 15.35
CA ALA A 792 -15.39 -24.63 14.34
C ALA A 792 -15.25 -23.66 13.14
N SER A 793 -14.09 -23.02 12.99
CA SER A 793 -13.81 -22.04 11.92
C SER A 793 -14.80 -20.86 11.92
N ILE A 794 -15.15 -20.34 13.11
CA ILE A 794 -15.95 -19.13 13.31
C ILE A 794 -15.10 -18.09 14.03
N ASN A 795 -14.66 -17.07 13.30
CA ASN A 795 -13.57 -16.19 13.71
C ASN A 795 -13.52 -14.83 12.98
N ALA A 796 -14.44 -14.54 12.07
CA ALA A 796 -14.63 -13.23 11.44
C ALA A 796 -16.04 -12.68 11.71
N PHE A 797 -16.27 -11.42 11.36
CA PHE A 797 -17.55 -10.76 11.60
C PHE A 797 -18.71 -11.55 11.00
N ASP A 798 -18.71 -11.85 9.72
CA ASP A 798 -19.84 -12.51 9.05
C ASP A 798 -20.05 -13.96 9.53
N SER A 799 -18.98 -14.73 9.75
CA SER A 799 -19.08 -16.09 10.30
C SER A 799 -19.59 -16.09 11.75
N ALA A 800 -19.17 -15.12 12.56
CA ALA A 800 -19.64 -14.92 13.93
C ALA A 800 -21.10 -14.42 13.97
N ALA A 801 -21.45 -13.45 13.14
CA ALA A 801 -22.78 -12.88 13.04
C ALA A 801 -23.80 -13.94 12.60
N ALA A 802 -23.47 -14.72 11.57
CA ALA A 802 -24.31 -15.82 11.13
C ALA A 802 -24.43 -16.93 12.18
N HIS A 803 -23.34 -17.29 12.85
CA HIS A 803 -23.39 -18.27 13.93
C HIS A 803 -24.27 -17.79 15.09
N TYR A 804 -24.12 -16.53 15.52
CA TYR A 804 -24.95 -15.95 16.56
C TYR A 804 -26.43 -15.96 16.17
N THR A 805 -26.74 -15.47 14.97
CA THR A 805 -28.10 -15.43 14.41
C THR A 805 -28.77 -16.81 14.41
N ARG A 806 -28.03 -17.86 14.01
CA ARG A 806 -28.59 -19.21 13.87
C ARG A 806 -28.67 -19.98 15.19
N TYR A 807 -27.61 -19.88 15.99
CA TYR A 807 -27.34 -20.78 17.11
C TYR A 807 -27.05 -20.01 18.40
N GLY A 808 -26.15 -19.03 18.36
CA GLY A 808 -25.65 -18.36 19.56
C GLY A 808 -26.72 -17.68 20.40
N SER A 809 -27.71 -17.05 19.77
CA SER A 809 -28.85 -16.44 20.46
C SER A 809 -29.71 -17.46 21.22
N LYS A 810 -29.92 -18.64 20.63
CA LYS A 810 -30.72 -19.74 21.21
C LYS A 810 -29.95 -20.51 22.28
N GLU A 811 -28.64 -20.65 22.09
CA GLU A 811 -27.73 -21.30 23.03
C GLU A 811 -27.37 -20.41 24.22
N GLY A 812 -27.75 -19.14 24.22
CA GLY A 812 -27.44 -18.18 25.29
C GLY A 812 -25.94 -17.87 25.39
N LEU A 813 -25.22 -17.88 24.27
CA LEU A 813 -23.79 -17.61 24.24
C LEU A 813 -23.50 -16.13 24.51
N GLU A 814 -22.53 -15.86 25.38
CA GLU A 814 -22.15 -14.50 25.77
C GLU A 814 -21.54 -13.72 24.59
N ILE A 815 -21.85 -12.42 24.51
CA ILE A 815 -21.40 -11.47 23.47
C ILE A 815 -20.33 -10.49 23.94
#